data_AF-A0A2M8X5F3-F1
#
_entry.id   AF-A0A2M8X5F3-F1
#
_cell.length_a   1.000
_cell.length_b   1.000
_cell.length_c   1.000
_cell.angle_alpha   90.00
_cell.angle_beta   90.00
_cell.angle_gamma   90.00
#
_symmetry.space_group_name_H-M   'P 1'
#
loop_
_entity.id
_entity.type
_entity.pdbx_description
1 polymer ?
#
loop_
_entity_poly.entity_id
_entity_poly.type
_entity_poly.pdbx_seq_one_letter_code
_entity_poly.pdbx_strand_id
1 'polypeptide(L)'
;MYDARRFRSNATLSHAHRPTLPAGRCSPPDPPDGWIAARLTQDPGALADETALWITGDMRWPELHLDDPLASGSPLHTWLQGLPGDRGSTPTPRSPFLILIDGHLQLDGALTCHSTQGTTHLIVRGNAHLHNAVIGGQWVCVLGALRVDELLWGHDNHGELRVHGGLQARVALFTDGYQVHIEGPEQVEFLMDEVRAVAHRAEFSNEILGAVFAPEFHDGMDAGEDSLAAMLDRHQVVTTVRAGHSAVHSSADIRAAQPLAPDLCADGTIRIENILAVVRTPVIAHKEHKAYGWFGQTDFSLCQRHVDNEGDQRDDNVFITVWKTWDFYLSVEQVPAARNLLERLAAAMLRRTVPTTPQLTLLYRRYSQGEPGDWQVLKPNTDTPLDAWNACRHAWRGVLDYVRKAVGQHRARYPLYQRLQAALTAENVESFTSLPVFTEQYNDWWDSDRNGYWEGEVWVGARQPCMHEGEPWGRALKFSWQNGAEAPGDDEDNAHSAYQINVDEAREGPAALDFTYTQRQSDSRTPLPRCAADHIARLLRFYGLIDARIRTQAQQEADRAIEARRIEATVHLLATPPLAADAPDATVFPVELMLLSEQWQTDGHAYVAAVRAQQWARGDANASATKAAQDAGDEATTDTRPDDPRKAVAPTVLQLARVVSAWADEDLSERFRQRFAFAPDAYAAHAARAGDFIGPVFALDDGRVIARIGAAGHDAARWVALQGARQTLLPTLQGLGRSPNRHCFAQSDGQYITTHQGFGGPLIARFAMPQGHEAVPANVRAVAGPLGQRCDTLIPFNDGQRVLLANPTGVYLLRAGGGADVQRIHPQTFDEDGPYTWPKNQLETAGGTVLALGMLHVALSPDERHMAVGDQDSTHLLLNAEGLLLRHYEPLSSYPHHAAFSHNGAQLFANACHFYGGRTLAVPLAPSDDGAEEPSALNTPWRIHASATQPGQWIVGDANGYLHALDDTGHPLWHHHIGSTVSAIDITPDGHTVWAASCGGYLVQLRLEETGMDPYSIGTSPYVEAQRWIFWSDEAMPLHW
;
A
#
# COMPACT_ATOMS: atom_id res chain seq x y z
N MET A 1 -11.29 -28.96 -20.55
CA MET A 1 -11.91 -28.51 -19.28
C MET A 1 -12.78 -29.63 -18.76
N TYR A 2 -12.53 -30.08 -17.54
CA TYR A 2 -13.30 -31.15 -16.89
C TYR A 2 -13.90 -30.63 -15.58
N ASP A 3 -15.09 -31.14 -15.27
CA ASP A 3 -15.81 -30.93 -14.01
C ASP A 3 -15.16 -31.76 -12.88
N ALA A 4 -14.84 -31.11 -11.74
CA ALA A 4 -14.11 -31.69 -10.61
C ALA A 4 -14.84 -32.87 -9.93
N ARG A 5 -16.14 -33.09 -10.19
CA ARG A 5 -16.93 -34.20 -9.65
C ARG A 5 -16.42 -35.62 -9.96
N ARG A 6 -15.42 -35.77 -10.84
CA ARG A 6 -14.86 -37.07 -11.26
C ARG A 6 -13.57 -37.50 -10.56
N PHE A 7 -13.02 -36.69 -9.66
CA PHE A 7 -11.75 -37.02 -9.00
C PHE A 7 -11.80 -38.27 -8.11
N ARG A 8 -12.96 -38.68 -7.60
CA ARG A 8 -13.14 -39.99 -6.92
C ARG A 8 -14.54 -40.57 -7.12
N SER A 9 -14.79 -41.22 -8.25
CA SER A 9 -15.91 -42.18 -8.34
C SER A 9 -15.39 -43.53 -8.78
N ASN A 10 -14.81 -44.31 -7.86
CA ASN A 10 -14.81 -45.78 -7.88
C ASN A 10 -14.24 -46.34 -6.57
N ALA A 11 -14.97 -46.14 -5.47
CA ALA A 11 -14.93 -47.10 -4.37
C ALA A 11 -15.92 -48.23 -4.70
N THR A 12 -15.41 -49.44 -4.73
CA THR A 12 -16.05 -50.66 -5.24
C THR A 12 -17.12 -51.20 -4.27
N LEU A 13 -18.30 -51.53 -4.77
CA LEU A 13 -19.22 -52.51 -4.18
C LEU A 13 -19.85 -53.35 -5.30
N SER A 14 -19.77 -54.67 -5.16
CA SER A 14 -20.05 -55.70 -6.17
C SER A 14 -21.54 -56.02 -6.36
N HIS A 15 -22.00 -56.20 -7.61
CA HIS A 15 -22.48 -57.49 -8.20
C HIS A 15 -23.27 -57.33 -9.52
N ALA A 16 -22.92 -58.20 -10.49
CA ALA A 16 -23.75 -58.87 -11.51
C ALA A 16 -24.23 -58.18 -12.84
N HIS A 17 -23.69 -58.75 -13.94
CA HIS A 17 -24.26 -59.03 -15.29
C HIS A 17 -24.52 -57.96 -16.39
N ARG A 18 -23.51 -57.82 -17.29
CA ARG A 18 -23.47 -57.85 -18.80
C ARG A 18 -24.40 -56.94 -19.67
N PRO A 19 -24.05 -56.61 -20.96
CA PRO A 19 -22.75 -56.29 -21.59
C PRO A 19 -22.78 -55.15 -22.69
N THR A 20 -21.61 -54.83 -23.29
CA THR A 20 -21.31 -54.10 -24.58
C THR A 20 -21.49 -52.56 -24.61
N LEU A 21 -20.62 -51.67 -25.16
CA LEU A 21 -19.36 -51.66 -25.97
C LEU A 21 -18.69 -50.23 -25.79
N PRO A 22 -17.52 -49.89 -26.39
CA PRO A 22 -16.50 -49.04 -25.76
C PRO A 22 -16.52 -47.57 -26.22
N ALA A 23 -16.48 -46.66 -25.26
CA ALA A 23 -16.03 -45.28 -25.48
C ALA A 23 -15.10 -44.93 -24.32
N GLY A 24 -13.80 -44.80 -24.63
CA GLY A 24 -12.77 -44.43 -23.67
C GLY A 24 -13.05 -43.05 -23.08
N ARG A 25 -13.61 -43.01 -21.88
CA ARG A 25 -13.57 -41.84 -21.01
C ARG A 25 -12.41 -42.04 -20.05
N CYS A 26 -11.26 -41.42 -20.33
CA CYS A 26 -10.18 -41.33 -19.37
C CYS A 26 -10.70 -40.62 -18.12
N SER A 27 -10.59 -41.27 -16.97
CA SER A 27 -10.80 -40.61 -15.67
C SER A 27 -9.51 -39.85 -15.33
N PRO A 28 -9.58 -38.63 -14.79
CA PRO A 28 -8.39 -37.96 -14.29
C PRO A 28 -7.77 -38.80 -13.15
N PRO A 29 -6.44 -38.93 -13.09
CA PRO A 29 -5.77 -39.60 -11.97
C PRO A 29 -5.97 -38.80 -10.66
N ASP A 30 -5.95 -39.48 -9.51
CA ASP A 30 -5.96 -38.82 -8.19
C ASP A 30 -4.82 -37.79 -8.11
N PRO A 31 -5.06 -36.60 -7.51
CA PRO A 31 -3.97 -35.66 -7.25
C PRO A 31 -2.93 -36.31 -6.32
N PRO A 32 -1.64 -36.00 -6.51
CA PRO A 32 -0.59 -36.47 -5.60
C PRO A 32 -0.86 -35.99 -4.18
N ASP A 33 -0.30 -36.70 -3.19
CA ASP A 33 -0.43 -36.33 -1.78
C ASP A 33 -0.04 -34.85 -1.58
N GLY A 34 -0.91 -34.09 -0.92
CA GLY A 34 -0.83 -32.63 -0.78
C GLY A 34 -2.13 -32.05 -0.20
N TRP A 35 -2.20 -30.74 0.03
CA TRP A 35 -3.35 -30.14 0.70
C TRP A 35 -4.64 -30.24 -0.15
N ILE A 36 -4.57 -30.18 -1.48
CA ILE A 36 -5.72 -30.40 -2.37
C ILE A 36 -6.25 -31.85 -2.22
N ALA A 37 -5.36 -32.84 -2.19
CA ALA A 37 -5.75 -34.25 -1.98
C ALA A 37 -6.33 -34.49 -0.58
N ALA A 38 -5.77 -33.83 0.45
CA ALA A 38 -6.29 -33.86 1.81
C ALA A 38 -7.68 -33.21 1.90
N ARG A 39 -7.86 -32.05 1.26
CA ARG A 39 -9.13 -31.31 1.21
C ARG A 39 -10.22 -32.13 0.52
N LEU A 40 -9.92 -32.72 -0.63
CA LEU A 40 -10.84 -33.62 -1.36
C LEU A 40 -11.12 -34.93 -0.60
N THR A 41 -10.23 -35.36 0.30
CA THR A 41 -10.47 -36.52 1.17
C THR A 41 -11.36 -36.18 2.36
N GLN A 42 -11.19 -34.99 2.94
CA GLN A 42 -12.02 -34.49 4.05
C GLN A 42 -13.43 -34.11 3.59
N ASP A 43 -13.52 -33.43 2.45
CA ASP A 43 -14.76 -33.00 1.82
C ASP A 43 -14.65 -33.17 0.29
N PRO A 44 -15.19 -34.28 -0.25
CA PRO A 44 -15.18 -34.54 -1.70
C PRO A 44 -15.93 -33.50 -2.55
N GLY A 45 -16.78 -32.67 -1.93
CA GLY A 45 -17.50 -31.59 -2.60
C GLY A 45 -16.79 -30.23 -2.55
N ALA A 46 -15.69 -30.09 -1.79
CA ALA A 46 -15.08 -28.80 -1.47
C ALA A 46 -14.60 -27.99 -2.69
N LEU A 47 -14.32 -28.65 -3.81
CA LEU A 47 -13.82 -28.03 -5.05
C LEU A 47 -14.75 -28.33 -6.23
N ALA A 48 -16.04 -28.61 -5.96
CA ALA A 48 -16.99 -29.05 -6.99
C ALA A 48 -17.25 -28.00 -8.09
N ASP A 49 -17.14 -26.72 -7.73
CA ASP A 49 -17.35 -25.58 -8.64
C ASP A 49 -16.04 -25.09 -9.29
N GLU A 50 -14.89 -25.65 -8.90
CA GLU A 50 -13.58 -25.25 -9.40
C GLU A 50 -13.22 -25.92 -10.72
N THR A 51 -12.54 -25.18 -11.61
CA THR A 51 -12.14 -25.72 -12.92
C THR A 51 -10.66 -26.13 -12.95
N ALA A 52 -10.40 -27.37 -13.38
CA ALA A 52 -9.06 -27.86 -13.66
C ALA A 52 -8.79 -27.97 -15.17
N LEU A 53 -7.61 -27.52 -15.60
CA LEU A 53 -7.07 -27.71 -16.94
C LEU A 53 -6.13 -28.93 -16.94
N TRP A 54 -6.61 -30.03 -17.50
CA TRP A 54 -5.81 -31.25 -17.67
C TRP A 54 -5.24 -31.35 -19.08
N ILE A 55 -3.92 -31.38 -19.18
CA ILE A 55 -3.14 -31.42 -20.42
C ILE A 55 -2.33 -32.71 -20.45
N THR A 56 -2.48 -33.50 -21.51
CA THR A 56 -1.74 -34.76 -21.69
C THR A 56 -0.61 -34.59 -22.71
N GLY A 57 0.58 -35.07 -22.38
CA GLY A 57 1.78 -34.97 -23.22
C GLY A 57 2.74 -33.85 -22.80
N ASP A 58 3.88 -33.79 -23.48
CA ASP A 58 4.96 -32.85 -23.15
C ASP A 58 4.67 -31.45 -23.66
N MET A 59 4.80 -30.45 -22.79
CA MET A 59 4.49 -29.06 -23.06
C MET A 59 5.75 -28.22 -23.12
N ARG A 60 5.82 -27.33 -24.12
CA ARG A 60 6.85 -26.30 -24.24
C ARG A 60 6.22 -24.94 -24.49
N TRP A 61 6.44 -24.00 -23.57
CA TRP A 61 5.92 -22.63 -23.66
C TRP A 61 7.01 -21.59 -23.39
N PRO A 62 6.88 -20.37 -23.93
CA PRO A 62 7.81 -19.28 -23.63
C PRO A 62 7.69 -18.80 -22.18
N GLU A 63 6.48 -18.76 -21.59
CA GLU A 63 6.27 -18.38 -20.20
C GLU A 63 4.95 -18.96 -19.68
N LEU A 64 4.77 -18.95 -18.36
CA LEU A 64 3.50 -19.27 -17.69
C LEU A 64 3.29 -18.32 -16.50
N HIS A 65 2.20 -17.55 -16.54
CA HIS A 65 1.79 -16.67 -15.44
C HIS A 65 0.59 -17.29 -14.72
N LEU A 66 0.71 -17.55 -13.42
CA LEU A 66 -0.31 -18.30 -12.66
C LEU A 66 -1.51 -17.45 -12.21
N ASP A 67 -1.37 -16.13 -12.09
CA ASP A 67 -2.53 -15.30 -11.66
C ASP A 67 -3.62 -15.25 -12.75
N ASP A 68 -3.20 -15.17 -14.01
CA ASP A 68 -4.11 -15.21 -15.17
C ASP A 68 -3.50 -16.02 -16.33
N PRO A 69 -3.49 -17.36 -16.23
CA PRO A 69 -2.86 -18.22 -17.22
C PRO A 69 -3.63 -18.23 -18.55
N LEU A 70 -4.91 -17.81 -18.56
CA LEU A 70 -5.78 -17.79 -19.73
C LEU A 70 -6.07 -16.38 -20.26
N ALA A 71 -5.33 -15.37 -19.77
CA ALA A 71 -5.37 -13.99 -20.27
C ALA A 71 -5.31 -13.95 -21.80
N SER A 72 -6.04 -13.01 -22.40
CA SER A 72 -5.96 -12.79 -23.85
C SER A 72 -4.53 -12.46 -24.27
N GLY A 73 -3.95 -13.26 -25.16
CA GLY A 73 -2.56 -13.13 -25.60
C GLY A 73 -1.55 -13.96 -24.81
N SER A 74 -1.97 -14.68 -23.75
CA SER A 74 -1.07 -15.59 -23.03
C SER A 74 -0.64 -16.77 -23.93
N PRO A 75 0.55 -17.37 -23.71
CA PRO A 75 0.99 -18.53 -24.49
C PRO A 75 0.05 -19.73 -24.35
N LEU A 76 -0.47 -19.97 -23.14
CA LEU A 76 -1.41 -21.05 -22.87
C LEU A 76 -2.77 -20.80 -23.55
N HIS A 77 -3.28 -19.56 -23.50
CA HIS A 77 -4.49 -19.17 -24.21
C HIS A 77 -4.33 -19.38 -25.71
N THR A 78 -3.22 -18.91 -26.29
CA THR A 78 -2.91 -19.03 -27.72
C THR A 78 -2.83 -20.50 -28.14
N TRP A 79 -2.16 -21.33 -27.33
CA TRP A 79 -2.09 -22.78 -27.56
C TRP A 79 -3.49 -23.42 -27.53
N LEU A 80 -4.35 -23.07 -26.56
CA LEU A 80 -5.72 -23.56 -26.48
C LEU A 80 -6.60 -23.13 -27.68
N GLN A 81 -6.36 -21.95 -28.27
CA GLN A 81 -7.03 -21.51 -29.50
C GLN A 81 -6.57 -22.29 -30.74
N GLY A 82 -5.34 -22.81 -30.74
CA GLY A 82 -4.77 -23.58 -31.85
C GLY A 82 -5.19 -25.06 -31.91
N LEU A 83 -5.88 -25.59 -30.90
CA LEU A 83 -6.29 -26.99 -30.84
C LEU A 83 -7.49 -27.29 -31.78
N PRO A 84 -7.41 -28.31 -32.65
CA PRO A 84 -8.55 -28.70 -33.49
C PRO A 84 -9.61 -29.45 -32.67
N GLY A 85 -10.82 -28.87 -32.56
CA GLY A 85 -11.96 -29.53 -31.88
C GLY A 85 -13.24 -28.71 -31.85
N ASP A 86 -14.38 -29.40 -31.97
CA ASP A 86 -15.75 -28.87 -31.89
C ASP A 86 -16.03 -28.39 -30.45
N ARG A 87 -16.00 -27.07 -30.23
CA ARG A 87 -16.25 -26.49 -28.92
C ARG A 87 -17.75 -26.50 -28.65
N GLY A 88 -18.20 -27.55 -27.95
CA GLY A 88 -19.47 -27.49 -27.22
C GLY A 88 -19.51 -26.23 -26.34
N SER A 89 -20.70 -25.70 -26.14
CA SER A 89 -21.05 -24.39 -25.54
C SER A 89 -20.61 -24.14 -24.09
N THR A 90 -19.53 -24.74 -23.62
CA THR A 90 -18.96 -24.49 -22.28
C THR A 90 -18.09 -23.23 -22.32
N PRO A 91 -18.44 -22.18 -21.57
CA PRO A 91 -17.60 -20.98 -21.46
C PRO A 91 -16.23 -21.37 -20.87
N THR A 92 -15.15 -20.89 -21.49
CA THR A 92 -13.81 -20.94 -20.90
C THR A 92 -13.82 -20.11 -19.61
N PRO A 93 -13.53 -20.69 -18.44
CA PRO A 93 -13.38 -19.92 -17.20
C PRO A 93 -12.24 -18.93 -17.35
N ARG A 94 -12.37 -17.79 -16.66
CA ARG A 94 -11.36 -16.71 -16.68
C ARG A 94 -10.02 -17.18 -16.12
N SER A 95 -10.02 -17.97 -15.05
CA SER A 95 -8.82 -18.57 -14.48
C SER A 95 -9.09 -20.00 -13.98
N PRO A 96 -8.32 -21.02 -14.37
CA PRO A 96 -8.45 -22.37 -13.83
C PRO A 96 -7.84 -22.44 -12.43
N PHE A 97 -8.51 -23.11 -11.50
CA PHE A 97 -7.97 -23.38 -10.16
C PHE A 97 -6.71 -24.27 -10.19
N LEU A 98 -6.61 -25.18 -11.16
CA LEU A 98 -5.50 -26.12 -11.27
C LEU A 98 -5.09 -26.33 -12.72
N ILE A 99 -3.80 -26.28 -13.01
CA ILE A 99 -3.18 -26.76 -14.25
C ILE A 99 -2.45 -28.07 -13.96
N LEU A 100 -2.91 -29.16 -14.57
CA LEU A 100 -2.31 -30.49 -14.46
C LEU A 100 -1.69 -30.90 -15.80
N ILE A 101 -0.38 -31.05 -15.83
CA ILE A 101 0.39 -31.53 -16.99
C ILE A 101 0.79 -32.99 -16.75
N ASP A 102 0.14 -33.89 -17.50
CA ASP A 102 0.45 -35.32 -17.56
C ASP A 102 1.53 -35.57 -18.62
N GLY A 103 2.75 -35.09 -18.32
CA GLY A 103 3.91 -35.07 -19.21
C GLY A 103 5.04 -34.20 -18.64
N HIS A 104 6.03 -33.89 -19.47
CA HIS A 104 7.11 -32.96 -19.16
C HIS A 104 6.69 -31.49 -19.40
N LEU A 105 7.21 -30.56 -18.59
CA LEU A 105 7.05 -29.12 -18.82
C LEU A 105 8.40 -28.49 -19.11
N GLN A 106 8.51 -27.79 -20.23
CA GLN A 106 9.64 -26.92 -20.55
C GLN A 106 9.17 -25.47 -20.71
N LEU A 107 9.68 -24.57 -19.88
CA LEU A 107 9.51 -23.12 -20.06
C LEU A 107 10.83 -22.51 -20.53
N ASP A 108 10.82 -21.92 -21.72
CA ASP A 108 12.00 -21.20 -22.25
C ASP A 108 12.24 -19.87 -21.49
N GLY A 109 11.22 -19.37 -20.77
CA GLY A 109 11.25 -18.17 -19.93
C GLY A 109 10.75 -18.45 -18.51
N ALA A 110 9.89 -17.57 -17.96
CA ALA A 110 9.58 -17.56 -16.54
C ALA A 110 8.23 -18.24 -16.17
N LEU A 111 8.22 -18.96 -15.04
CA LEU A 111 7.03 -19.28 -14.27
C LEU A 111 6.83 -18.17 -13.22
N THR A 112 5.70 -17.46 -13.23
CA THR A 112 5.51 -16.27 -12.38
C THR A 112 4.13 -16.12 -11.75
N CYS A 113 4.06 -15.35 -10.66
CA CYS A 113 2.84 -14.79 -10.06
C CYS A 113 3.17 -13.42 -9.42
N HIS A 114 2.28 -12.45 -9.52
CA HIS A 114 2.34 -11.18 -8.78
C HIS A 114 1.64 -11.32 -7.43
N SER A 115 0.45 -11.93 -7.41
CA SER A 115 -0.35 -12.08 -6.21
C SER A 115 0.14 -13.25 -5.36
N THR A 116 0.39 -13.00 -4.08
CA THR A 116 0.58 -14.07 -3.09
C THR A 116 -0.75 -14.71 -2.67
N GLN A 117 -1.89 -14.13 -3.09
CA GLN A 117 -3.23 -14.69 -2.92
C GLN A 117 -3.74 -15.41 -4.19
N GLY A 118 -2.91 -15.54 -5.23
CA GLY A 118 -3.33 -16.09 -6.52
C GLY A 118 -3.81 -17.55 -6.44
N THR A 119 -4.84 -17.89 -7.23
CA THR A 119 -5.65 -19.11 -7.07
C THR A 119 -5.27 -20.29 -7.97
N THR A 120 -4.37 -20.13 -8.94
CA THR A 120 -4.02 -21.22 -9.88
C THR A 120 -2.84 -22.04 -9.40
N HIS A 121 -3.07 -23.33 -9.16
CA HIS A 121 -2.03 -24.29 -8.80
C HIS A 121 -1.45 -25.01 -10.02
N LEU A 122 -0.23 -25.53 -9.92
CA LEU A 122 0.45 -26.23 -11.01
C LEU A 122 0.94 -27.61 -10.55
N ILE A 123 0.56 -28.65 -11.29
CA ILE A 123 1.07 -30.02 -11.10
C ILE A 123 1.68 -30.53 -12.40
N VAL A 124 2.93 -30.98 -12.35
CA VAL A 124 3.66 -31.60 -13.46
C VAL A 124 4.01 -33.03 -13.07
N ARG A 125 3.46 -34.02 -13.80
CA ARG A 125 3.70 -35.45 -13.51
C ARG A 125 5.05 -35.95 -14.01
N GLY A 126 5.66 -35.28 -14.98
CA GLY A 126 7.02 -35.54 -15.44
C GLY A 126 8.05 -34.59 -14.83
N ASN A 127 9.17 -34.43 -15.52
CA ASN A 127 10.19 -33.41 -15.22
C ASN A 127 9.72 -32.01 -15.64
N ALA A 128 10.16 -31.00 -14.90
CA ALA A 128 9.99 -29.59 -15.24
C ALA A 128 11.36 -28.92 -15.45
N HIS A 129 11.52 -28.20 -16.57
CA HIS A 129 12.70 -27.39 -16.87
C HIS A 129 12.26 -25.96 -17.14
N LEU A 130 12.68 -25.03 -16.28
CA LEU A 130 12.30 -23.62 -16.31
C LEU A 130 13.54 -22.75 -16.42
N HIS A 131 13.47 -21.61 -17.11
CA HIS A 131 14.56 -20.64 -17.06
C HIS A 131 14.56 -19.89 -15.72
N ASN A 132 13.39 -19.34 -15.35
CA ASN A 132 13.13 -18.66 -14.08
C ASN A 132 11.84 -19.17 -13.44
N ALA A 133 11.74 -19.14 -12.12
CA ALA A 133 10.54 -19.43 -11.36
C ALA A 133 10.43 -18.47 -10.17
N VAL A 134 9.48 -17.54 -10.21
CA VAL A 134 9.18 -16.62 -9.11
C VAL A 134 7.73 -16.85 -8.69
N ILE A 135 7.56 -17.67 -7.66
CA ILE A 135 6.28 -18.24 -7.20
C ILE A 135 5.91 -17.71 -5.81
N GLY A 136 4.62 -17.77 -5.49
CA GLY A 136 3.98 -17.12 -4.33
C GLY A 136 3.08 -18.11 -3.60
N GLY A 137 1.94 -17.67 -3.06
CA GLY A 137 0.98 -18.51 -2.34
C GLY A 137 0.34 -19.68 -3.10
N GLN A 138 0.82 -20.02 -4.30
CA GLN A 138 0.37 -21.17 -5.08
C GLN A 138 1.11 -22.45 -4.69
N TRP A 139 0.40 -23.57 -4.78
CA TRP A 139 1.00 -24.90 -4.78
C TRP A 139 1.56 -25.29 -6.15
N VAL A 140 2.85 -25.61 -6.18
CA VAL A 140 3.58 -26.12 -7.35
C VAL A 140 4.13 -27.51 -7.01
N CYS A 141 3.68 -28.54 -7.72
CA CYS A 141 4.12 -29.92 -7.52
C CYS A 141 4.75 -30.50 -8.79
N VAL A 142 5.96 -31.03 -8.68
CA VAL A 142 6.69 -31.72 -9.75
C VAL A 142 7.02 -33.15 -9.30
N LEU A 143 6.41 -34.15 -9.93
CA LEU A 143 6.66 -35.56 -9.60
C LEU A 143 7.99 -36.09 -10.17
N GLY A 144 8.50 -35.47 -11.23
CA GLY A 144 9.84 -35.70 -11.75
C GLY A 144 10.90 -34.79 -11.12
N ALA A 145 12.00 -34.58 -11.84
CA ALA A 145 13.03 -33.62 -11.44
C ALA A 145 12.64 -32.19 -11.87
N LEU A 146 12.93 -31.21 -11.00
CA LEU A 146 12.81 -29.78 -11.30
C LEU A 146 14.19 -29.19 -11.57
N ARG A 147 14.38 -28.61 -12.75
CA ARG A 147 15.56 -27.83 -13.12
C ARG A 147 15.18 -26.38 -13.38
N VAL A 148 15.86 -25.46 -12.69
CA VAL A 148 15.74 -24.02 -12.90
C VAL A 148 17.11 -23.45 -13.28
N ASP A 149 17.24 -22.87 -14.47
CA ASP A 149 18.55 -22.45 -14.98
C ASP A 149 19.10 -21.19 -14.27
N GLU A 150 18.24 -20.27 -13.82
CA GLU A 150 18.65 -19.02 -13.18
C GLU A 150 18.10 -18.83 -11.77
N LEU A 151 16.89 -18.29 -11.61
CA LEU A 151 16.31 -17.95 -10.30
C LEU A 151 15.10 -18.83 -9.99
N LEU A 152 15.14 -19.50 -8.83
CA LEU A 152 13.99 -20.07 -8.15
C LEU A 152 13.71 -19.26 -6.89
N TRP A 153 12.64 -18.48 -6.87
CA TRP A 153 12.18 -17.74 -5.70
C TRP A 153 10.79 -18.21 -5.29
N GLY A 154 10.69 -18.87 -4.13
CA GLY A 154 9.42 -19.15 -3.45
C GLY A 154 9.21 -18.18 -2.28
N HIS A 155 8.01 -17.59 -2.21
CA HIS A 155 7.67 -16.56 -1.24
C HIS A 155 6.23 -16.76 -0.75
N ASP A 156 5.92 -16.28 0.45
CA ASP A 156 4.62 -16.35 1.14
C ASP A 156 4.29 -17.72 1.78
N ASN A 157 3.79 -17.68 3.02
CA ASN A 157 3.59 -18.87 3.85
C ASN A 157 2.39 -19.74 3.44
N HIS A 158 1.55 -19.26 2.53
CA HIS A 158 0.45 -20.02 1.95
C HIS A 158 0.90 -20.90 0.78
N GLY A 159 2.09 -20.65 0.24
CA GLY A 159 2.63 -21.34 -0.91
C GLY A 159 3.36 -22.62 -0.56
N GLU A 160 3.39 -23.56 -1.51
CA GLU A 160 4.11 -24.82 -1.35
C GLU A 160 4.79 -25.24 -2.66
N LEU A 161 6.07 -25.60 -2.58
CA LEU A 161 6.82 -26.28 -3.64
C LEU A 161 7.12 -27.72 -3.22
N ARG A 162 6.64 -28.70 -4.01
CA ARG A 162 6.91 -30.12 -3.79
C ARG A 162 7.58 -30.75 -5.00
N VAL A 163 8.76 -31.34 -4.81
CA VAL A 163 9.56 -31.96 -5.88
C VAL A 163 10.01 -33.37 -5.48
N HIS A 164 9.53 -34.38 -6.19
CA HIS A 164 9.84 -35.79 -5.87
C HIS A 164 11.15 -36.29 -6.51
N GLY A 165 11.46 -35.87 -7.74
CA GLY A 165 12.62 -36.36 -8.49
C GLY A 165 13.95 -35.64 -8.23
N GLY A 166 13.95 -34.61 -7.40
CA GLY A 166 15.13 -33.78 -7.06
C GLY A 166 15.11 -32.39 -7.70
N LEU A 167 15.87 -31.47 -7.08
CA LEU A 167 15.95 -30.06 -7.46
C LEU A 167 17.36 -29.72 -7.95
N GLN A 168 17.46 -29.10 -9.11
CA GLN A 168 18.66 -28.43 -9.59
C GLN A 168 18.35 -26.95 -9.86
N ALA A 169 19.04 -26.04 -9.19
CA ALA A 169 18.91 -24.60 -9.43
C ALA A 169 20.26 -23.89 -9.37
N ARG A 170 20.42 -22.80 -10.13
CA ARG A 170 21.59 -21.92 -9.95
C ARG A 170 21.43 -21.08 -8.69
N VAL A 171 20.38 -20.28 -8.61
CA VAL A 171 20.01 -19.49 -7.43
C VAL A 171 18.67 -19.99 -6.91
N ALA A 172 18.59 -20.31 -5.62
CA ALA A 172 17.30 -20.58 -4.97
C ALA A 172 17.16 -19.68 -3.73
N LEU A 173 16.01 -19.04 -3.63
CA LEU A 173 15.60 -18.13 -2.57
C LEU A 173 14.24 -18.58 -2.02
N PHE A 174 14.17 -18.90 -0.74
CA PHE A 174 12.92 -19.25 -0.06
C PHE A 174 12.72 -18.33 1.13
N THR A 175 11.65 -17.55 1.10
CA THR A 175 11.38 -16.48 2.08
C THR A 175 9.96 -16.56 2.61
N ASP A 176 9.72 -15.86 3.73
CA ASP A 176 8.39 -15.67 4.33
C ASP A 176 7.59 -16.98 4.53
N GLY A 177 8.23 -18.01 5.07
CA GLY A 177 7.56 -19.27 5.44
C GLY A 177 7.12 -20.16 4.26
N TYR A 178 7.52 -19.87 3.02
CA TYR A 178 7.18 -20.66 1.85
C TYR A 178 7.55 -22.14 1.98
N GLN A 179 6.57 -23.05 1.91
CA GLN A 179 6.78 -24.46 2.23
C GLN A 179 7.54 -25.18 1.11
N VAL A 180 8.63 -25.86 1.45
CA VAL A 180 9.48 -26.56 0.46
C VAL A 180 9.70 -28.02 0.86
N HIS A 181 9.30 -28.94 -0.02
CA HIS A 181 9.44 -30.39 0.14
C HIS A 181 10.21 -30.99 -1.03
N ILE A 182 11.40 -31.53 -0.77
CA ILE A 182 12.26 -32.15 -1.79
C ILE A 182 12.63 -33.56 -1.33
N GLU A 183 12.21 -34.58 -2.09
CA GLU A 183 12.51 -36.00 -1.77
C GLU A 183 13.76 -36.54 -2.48
N GLY A 184 14.11 -35.95 -3.63
CA GLY A 184 15.28 -36.31 -4.43
C GLY A 184 16.54 -35.51 -4.09
N PRO A 185 17.64 -35.66 -4.85
CA PRO A 185 18.86 -34.90 -4.64
C PRO A 185 18.61 -33.39 -4.87
N GLU A 186 19.17 -32.56 -3.98
CA GLU A 186 19.13 -31.10 -4.08
C GLU A 186 20.52 -30.57 -4.45
N GLN A 187 20.61 -29.86 -5.57
CA GLN A 187 21.82 -29.21 -6.07
C GLN A 187 21.52 -27.75 -6.39
N VAL A 188 21.81 -26.88 -5.42
CA VAL A 188 21.67 -25.44 -5.57
C VAL A 188 23.04 -24.78 -5.41
N GLU A 189 23.44 -23.95 -6.39
CA GLU A 189 24.75 -23.29 -6.33
C GLU A 189 24.79 -22.18 -5.26
N PHE A 190 23.75 -21.34 -5.25
CA PHE A 190 23.53 -20.26 -4.28
C PHE A 190 22.16 -20.43 -3.62
N LEU A 191 22.13 -21.17 -2.52
CA LEU A 191 20.94 -21.35 -1.69
C LEU A 191 20.84 -20.24 -0.65
N MET A 192 19.67 -19.61 -0.55
CA MET A 192 19.26 -18.68 0.52
C MET A 192 17.89 -19.15 0.99
N ASP A 193 17.78 -19.60 2.25
CA ASP A 193 16.60 -20.32 2.71
C ASP A 193 16.27 -19.95 4.15
N GLU A 194 15.25 -19.12 4.33
CA GLU A 194 14.79 -18.68 5.66
C GLU A 194 13.80 -19.66 6.29
N VAL A 195 13.34 -20.65 5.53
CA VAL A 195 12.20 -21.49 5.90
C VAL A 195 12.68 -22.82 6.47
N ARG A 196 13.64 -23.45 5.79
CA ARG A 196 14.16 -24.76 6.17
C ARG A 196 15.42 -24.59 7.02
N ALA A 197 15.57 -25.43 8.05
CA ALA A 197 16.77 -25.47 8.89
C ALA A 197 17.99 -26.14 8.20
N VAL A 198 18.32 -25.70 6.98
CA VAL A 198 19.44 -26.18 6.16
C VAL A 198 20.56 -25.15 6.14
N ALA A 199 21.79 -25.57 5.83
CA ALA A 199 22.88 -24.61 5.66
C ALA A 199 22.72 -23.85 4.34
N HIS A 200 22.73 -22.52 4.39
CA HIS A 200 22.55 -21.65 3.23
C HIS A 200 23.51 -20.44 3.31
N ARG A 201 23.56 -19.62 2.25
CA ARG A 201 24.54 -18.53 2.09
C ARG A 201 24.24 -17.29 2.94
N ALA A 202 23.00 -17.13 3.38
CA ALA A 202 22.53 -15.97 4.12
C ALA A 202 22.35 -16.22 5.63
N GLU A 203 22.76 -17.39 6.15
CA GLU A 203 22.43 -17.84 7.51
C GLU A 203 22.86 -16.87 8.62
N PHE A 204 23.92 -16.09 8.41
CA PHE A 204 24.48 -15.16 9.39
C PHE A 204 24.54 -13.71 8.89
N SER A 205 24.16 -13.47 7.63
CA SER A 205 24.25 -12.17 6.98
C SER A 205 23.47 -12.20 5.67
N ASN A 206 22.54 -11.26 5.51
CA ASN A 206 21.75 -11.10 4.29
C ASN A 206 22.53 -10.42 3.15
N GLU A 207 23.76 -9.96 3.39
CA GLU A 207 24.56 -9.19 2.41
C GLU A 207 24.99 -9.98 1.17
N ILE A 208 24.80 -11.31 1.16
CA ILE A 208 24.90 -12.11 -0.06
C ILE A 208 23.90 -11.63 -1.12
N LEU A 209 22.74 -11.09 -0.74
CA LEU A 209 21.75 -10.55 -1.69
C LEU A 209 22.35 -9.48 -2.58
N GLY A 210 23.15 -8.55 -2.06
CA GLY A 210 23.79 -7.51 -2.86
C GLY A 210 24.88 -8.03 -3.82
N ALA A 211 25.31 -9.28 -3.68
CA ALA A 211 26.15 -9.95 -4.67
C ALA A 211 25.30 -10.70 -5.72
N VAL A 212 24.13 -11.19 -5.34
CA VAL A 212 23.21 -11.96 -6.19
C VAL A 212 22.34 -11.05 -7.06
N PHE A 213 21.74 -10.02 -6.48
CA PHE A 213 20.85 -9.06 -7.14
C PHE A 213 21.56 -7.73 -7.37
N ALA A 214 21.18 -7.06 -8.46
CA ALA A 214 21.62 -5.70 -8.73
C ALA A 214 20.90 -4.70 -7.80
N PRO A 215 21.49 -3.53 -7.49
CA PRO A 215 20.91 -2.55 -6.57
C PRO A 215 19.52 -2.07 -6.96
N GLU A 216 19.15 -2.09 -8.25
CA GLU A 216 17.81 -1.71 -8.68
C GLU A 216 16.71 -2.57 -8.07
N PHE A 217 16.99 -3.84 -7.73
CA PHE A 217 16.02 -4.80 -7.17
C PHE A 217 15.88 -4.72 -5.64
N HIS A 218 16.54 -3.78 -4.99
CA HIS A 218 16.40 -3.61 -3.55
C HIS A 218 15.16 -2.78 -3.23
N ASP A 219 14.38 -3.21 -2.23
CA ASP A 219 13.24 -2.42 -1.75
C ASP A 219 13.65 -1.54 -0.57
N GLY A 220 13.27 -0.26 -0.63
CA GLY A 220 13.49 0.70 0.44
C GLY A 220 14.92 0.80 0.98
N MET A 221 15.01 1.15 2.27
CA MET A 221 16.26 1.22 3.04
C MET A 221 16.17 0.28 4.24
N ASP A 222 16.42 -1.00 3.99
CA ASP A 222 16.41 -2.08 4.99
C ASP A 222 17.81 -2.27 5.62
N ALA A 223 17.87 -2.49 6.93
CA ALA A 223 19.14 -2.63 7.67
C ALA A 223 19.86 -3.97 7.38
N GLY A 224 19.15 -4.93 6.81
CA GLY A 224 19.58 -6.31 6.55
C GLY A 224 19.52 -7.18 7.80
N GLU A 225 18.65 -6.86 8.75
CA GLU A 225 18.48 -7.59 10.03
C GLU A 225 17.15 -8.37 10.10
N ASP A 226 16.17 -8.03 9.26
CA ASP A 226 14.86 -8.69 9.22
C ASP A 226 14.88 -9.91 8.28
N SER A 227 14.23 -9.81 7.11
CA SER A 227 14.12 -10.92 6.16
C SER A 227 14.74 -10.57 4.80
N LEU A 228 15.18 -11.60 4.09
CA LEU A 228 15.65 -11.52 2.71
C LEU A 228 14.56 -10.98 1.77
N ALA A 229 13.28 -11.21 2.08
CA ALA A 229 12.17 -10.67 1.30
C ALA A 229 12.05 -9.14 1.46
N ALA A 230 12.22 -8.62 2.67
CA ALA A 230 12.12 -7.19 2.96
C ALA A 230 13.18 -6.37 2.22
N MET A 231 14.32 -6.97 1.91
CA MET A 231 15.39 -6.34 1.16
C MET A 231 15.17 -6.25 -0.35
N LEU A 232 14.13 -6.88 -0.93
CA LEU A 232 13.96 -7.03 -2.38
C LEU A 232 12.59 -6.56 -2.90
N ASP A 233 12.61 -5.80 -4.00
CA ASP A 233 11.38 -5.47 -4.75
C ASP A 233 10.98 -6.68 -5.61
N ARG A 234 10.13 -7.53 -5.01
CA ARG A 234 9.59 -8.72 -5.69
C ARG A 234 8.84 -8.36 -6.97
N HIS A 235 8.10 -7.25 -7.01
CA HIS A 235 7.31 -6.86 -8.18
C HIS A 235 8.22 -6.55 -9.37
N GLN A 236 9.31 -5.83 -9.14
CA GLN A 236 10.29 -5.54 -10.16
C GLN A 236 11.04 -6.80 -10.62
N VAL A 237 11.39 -7.71 -9.70
CA VAL A 237 11.99 -9.00 -10.07
C VAL A 237 11.05 -9.79 -10.98
N VAL A 238 9.76 -9.90 -10.64
CA VAL A 238 8.75 -10.56 -11.50
C VAL A 238 8.68 -9.89 -12.87
N THR A 239 8.62 -8.55 -12.91
CA THR A 239 8.55 -7.78 -14.16
C THR A 239 9.76 -8.06 -15.06
N THR A 240 10.97 -8.07 -14.49
CA THR A 240 12.22 -8.31 -15.22
C THR A 240 12.31 -9.71 -15.78
N VAL A 241 11.99 -10.75 -14.99
CA VAL A 241 12.06 -12.13 -15.48
C VAL A 241 10.99 -12.43 -16.54
N ARG A 242 9.82 -11.79 -16.46
CA ARG A 242 8.78 -11.86 -17.51
C ARG A 242 9.21 -11.19 -18.81
N ALA A 243 10.00 -10.12 -18.71
CA ALA A 243 10.61 -9.48 -19.88
C ALA A 243 11.74 -10.32 -20.51
N GLY A 244 12.09 -11.48 -19.94
CA GLY A 244 13.16 -12.36 -20.42
C GLY A 244 14.57 -11.90 -20.01
N HIS A 245 14.68 -10.97 -19.06
CA HIS A 245 15.95 -10.52 -18.51
C HIS A 245 16.28 -11.27 -17.22
N SER A 246 17.57 -11.33 -16.87
CA SER A 246 18.00 -11.90 -15.59
C SER A 246 17.85 -10.87 -14.47
N ALA A 247 17.27 -11.30 -13.35
CA ALA A 247 17.25 -10.53 -12.10
C ALA A 247 18.50 -10.77 -11.23
N VAL A 248 19.35 -11.75 -11.59
CA VAL A 248 20.51 -12.15 -10.79
C VAL A 248 21.82 -12.14 -11.57
N HIS A 249 22.91 -11.75 -10.92
CA HIS A 249 24.25 -11.75 -11.50
C HIS A 249 24.74 -13.15 -11.88
N SER A 250 25.78 -13.22 -12.70
CA SER A 250 26.38 -14.50 -13.10
C SER A 250 27.08 -15.19 -11.93
N SER A 251 27.20 -16.51 -11.98
CA SER A 251 27.94 -17.27 -10.95
C SER A 251 29.39 -16.81 -10.78
N ALA A 252 30.02 -16.31 -11.86
CA ALA A 252 31.38 -15.77 -11.80
C ALA A 252 31.41 -14.46 -11.01
N ASP A 253 30.46 -13.56 -11.27
CA ASP A 253 30.36 -12.26 -10.61
C ASP A 253 30.02 -12.41 -9.13
N ILE A 254 29.08 -13.31 -8.78
CA ILE A 254 28.72 -13.59 -7.37
C ILE A 254 29.96 -14.09 -6.60
N ARG A 255 30.71 -15.05 -7.16
CA ARG A 255 31.94 -15.59 -6.53
C ARG A 255 33.07 -14.57 -6.47
N ALA A 256 33.14 -13.66 -7.43
CA ALA A 256 34.13 -12.58 -7.44
C ALA A 256 33.79 -11.49 -6.40
N ALA A 257 32.50 -11.19 -6.20
CA ALA A 257 32.02 -10.26 -5.20
C ALA A 257 32.19 -10.82 -3.77
N GLN A 258 31.89 -12.10 -3.56
CA GLN A 258 32.05 -12.78 -2.28
C GLN A 258 32.88 -14.09 -2.40
N PRO A 259 34.21 -13.98 -2.58
CA PRO A 259 35.10 -15.14 -2.56
C PRO A 259 35.02 -15.87 -1.22
N LEU A 260 34.94 -17.21 -1.28
CA LEU A 260 34.90 -18.09 -0.11
C LEU A 260 36.06 -19.07 -0.14
N ALA A 261 36.59 -19.42 1.04
CA ALA A 261 37.56 -20.50 1.22
C ALA A 261 36.89 -21.78 1.80
N PRO A 262 36.10 -22.54 1.00
CA PRO A 262 35.37 -23.70 1.51
C PRO A 262 36.30 -24.81 2.04
N ASP A 263 37.53 -24.88 1.50
CA ASP A 263 38.58 -25.82 1.85
C ASP A 263 39.28 -25.54 3.19
N LEU A 264 38.95 -24.43 3.89
CA LEU A 264 39.58 -24.07 5.16
C LEU A 264 39.42 -25.15 6.23
N CYS A 265 38.26 -25.79 6.30
CA CYS A 265 37.95 -26.87 7.23
C CYS A 265 37.23 -27.99 6.46
N ALA A 266 37.59 -29.25 6.73
CA ALA A 266 37.00 -30.39 6.03
C ALA A 266 35.51 -30.60 6.33
N ASP A 267 35.03 -30.13 7.48
CA ASP A 267 33.61 -30.05 7.85
C ASP A 267 33.39 -28.88 8.84
N GLY A 268 32.15 -28.70 9.31
CA GLY A 268 31.79 -27.66 10.29
C GLY A 268 31.82 -28.10 11.75
N THR A 269 32.41 -29.26 12.07
CA THR A 269 32.37 -29.81 13.44
C THR A 269 33.32 -29.07 14.39
N ILE A 270 32.99 -29.04 15.69
CA ILE A 270 33.89 -28.50 16.73
C ILE A 270 34.91 -29.59 17.07
N ARG A 271 36.13 -29.47 16.52
CA ARG A 271 37.25 -30.38 16.76
C ARG A 271 38.58 -29.63 16.70
N ILE A 272 39.62 -30.25 17.25
CA ILE A 272 40.97 -29.68 17.33
C ILE A 272 41.45 -29.18 15.97
N GLU A 273 41.30 -29.96 14.91
CA GLU A 273 41.79 -29.63 13.57
C GLU A 273 41.13 -28.38 13.01
N ASN A 274 39.81 -28.23 13.21
CA ASN A 274 39.05 -27.09 12.69
C ASN A 274 39.34 -25.82 13.51
N ILE A 275 39.50 -25.92 14.84
CA ILE A 275 39.90 -24.78 15.68
C ILE A 275 41.29 -24.29 15.30
N LEU A 276 42.25 -25.21 15.16
CA LEU A 276 43.60 -24.88 14.73
C LEU A 276 43.64 -24.30 13.31
N ALA A 277 42.80 -24.77 12.40
CA ALA A 277 42.68 -24.21 11.06
C ALA A 277 42.18 -22.77 11.09
N VAL A 278 41.18 -22.45 11.92
CA VAL A 278 40.61 -21.11 12.08
C VAL A 278 41.60 -20.12 12.71
N VAL A 279 42.26 -20.50 13.80
CA VAL A 279 43.19 -19.59 14.50
C VAL A 279 44.53 -19.42 13.76
N ARG A 280 44.88 -20.28 12.80
CA ARG A 280 46.13 -20.19 12.01
C ARG A 280 45.90 -19.61 10.62
N THR A 281 44.88 -18.75 10.49
CA THR A 281 44.57 -18.05 9.24
C THR A 281 45.31 -16.71 9.13
N PRO A 282 45.46 -16.15 7.91
CA PRO A 282 45.95 -14.79 7.71
C PRO A 282 44.99 -13.69 8.18
N VAL A 283 43.83 -14.06 8.75
CA VAL A 283 42.89 -13.13 9.39
C VAL A 283 43.53 -12.51 10.63
N ILE A 284 44.34 -13.27 11.37
CA ILE A 284 45.20 -12.72 12.42
C ILE A 284 46.46 -12.18 11.76
N ALA A 285 46.73 -10.88 11.94
CA ALA A 285 47.87 -10.24 11.33
C ALA A 285 49.20 -10.85 11.83
N HIS A 286 50.24 -10.87 11.00
CA HIS A 286 51.53 -11.54 11.27
C HIS A 286 52.25 -11.11 12.58
N LYS A 287 51.87 -9.98 13.19
CA LYS A 287 52.44 -9.47 14.46
C LYS A 287 51.44 -9.43 15.60
N GLU A 288 50.21 -9.85 15.34
CA GLU A 288 49.13 -9.92 16.30
C GLU A 288 48.95 -11.37 16.71
N HIS A 289 48.40 -11.56 17.90
CA HIS A 289 48.04 -12.89 18.39
C HIS A 289 46.53 -13.07 18.49
N LYS A 290 45.76 -12.00 18.28
CA LYS A 290 44.30 -12.00 18.39
C LYS A 290 43.68 -11.28 17.20
N ALA A 291 42.51 -11.74 16.78
CA ALA A 291 41.62 -11.01 15.88
C ALA A 291 40.20 -11.05 16.44
N TYR A 292 39.42 -10.01 16.15
CA TYR A 292 38.04 -9.86 16.61
C TYR A 292 37.12 -9.67 15.41
N GLY A 293 35.86 -10.06 15.57
CA GLY A 293 34.81 -9.86 14.59
C GLY A 293 33.45 -10.13 15.21
N TRP A 294 32.40 -9.77 14.49
CA TRP A 294 31.03 -10.03 14.91
C TRP A 294 30.11 -10.23 13.71
N PHE A 295 28.94 -10.79 13.95
CA PHE A 295 27.83 -10.94 13.00
C PHE A 295 26.52 -10.99 13.80
N GLY A 296 25.52 -10.23 13.36
CA GLY A 296 24.29 -10.01 14.12
C GLY A 296 24.58 -9.70 15.60
N GLN A 297 24.02 -10.51 16.49
CA GLN A 297 24.17 -10.41 17.95
C GLN A 297 25.34 -11.20 18.54
N THR A 298 26.23 -11.74 17.70
CA THR A 298 27.35 -12.60 18.12
C THR A 298 28.69 -11.94 17.85
N ASP A 299 29.49 -11.71 18.88
CA ASP A 299 30.91 -11.34 18.75
C ASP A 299 31.81 -12.55 19.02
N PHE A 300 33.02 -12.52 18.47
CA PHE A 300 34.01 -13.55 18.71
C PHE A 300 35.43 -12.99 18.70
N SER A 301 36.34 -13.73 19.34
CA SER A 301 37.78 -13.52 19.22
C SER A 301 38.49 -14.82 18.87
N LEU A 302 39.46 -14.70 17.98
CA LEU A 302 40.40 -15.76 17.61
C LEU A 302 41.71 -15.47 18.32
N CYS A 303 42.29 -16.46 18.98
CA CYS A 303 43.54 -16.32 19.70
C CYS A 303 44.52 -17.41 19.29
N GLN A 304 45.70 -17.01 18.81
CA GLN A 304 46.84 -17.90 18.64
C GLN A 304 47.58 -18.07 19.95
N ARG A 305 48.17 -19.25 20.14
CA ARG A 305 48.97 -19.53 21.33
C ARG A 305 50.14 -18.55 21.45
N HIS A 306 50.18 -17.78 22.55
CA HIS A 306 51.22 -16.79 22.84
C HIS A 306 51.37 -16.58 24.35
N VAL A 307 52.39 -15.82 24.74
CA VAL A 307 52.48 -15.25 26.09
C VAL A 307 52.05 -13.79 25.97
N ASP A 308 51.03 -13.40 26.71
CA ASP A 308 50.53 -12.02 26.67
C ASP A 308 51.46 -11.06 27.44
N ASN A 309 51.13 -9.77 27.40
CA ASN A 309 51.95 -8.72 28.01
C ASN A 309 52.03 -8.82 29.55
N GLU A 310 51.14 -9.60 30.17
CA GLU A 310 51.10 -9.85 31.62
C GLU A 310 51.94 -11.08 32.01
N GLY A 311 52.45 -11.82 31.02
CA GLY A 311 53.24 -13.02 31.21
C GLY A 311 52.41 -14.30 31.25
N ASP A 312 51.10 -14.21 31.01
CA ASP A 312 50.20 -15.35 31.04
C ASP A 312 50.24 -16.13 29.72
N GLN A 313 50.24 -17.45 29.85
CA GLN A 313 50.15 -18.33 28.68
C GLN A 313 48.70 -18.36 28.17
N ARG A 314 48.52 -18.01 26.90
CA ARG A 314 47.26 -18.15 26.16
C ARG A 314 47.39 -19.31 25.21
N ASP A 315 46.45 -20.26 25.26
CA ASP A 315 46.35 -21.36 24.30
C ASP A 315 45.67 -20.94 22.99
N ASP A 316 45.75 -21.80 21.95
CA ASP A 316 44.98 -21.62 20.72
C ASP A 316 43.48 -21.73 21.08
N ASN A 317 42.70 -20.63 20.97
CA ASN A 317 41.30 -20.63 21.38
C ASN A 317 40.41 -19.72 20.53
N VAL A 318 39.11 -20.02 20.57
CA VAL A 318 38.04 -19.20 20.03
C VAL A 318 37.05 -18.91 21.16
N PHE A 319 36.87 -17.64 21.45
CA PHE A 319 35.87 -17.16 22.40
C PHE A 319 34.71 -16.57 21.60
N ILE A 320 33.48 -16.93 21.96
CA ILE A 320 32.27 -16.50 21.26
C ILE A 320 31.25 -16.02 22.29
N THR A 321 30.70 -14.85 22.08
CA THR A 321 29.65 -14.26 22.92
C THR A 321 28.40 -14.07 22.07
N VAL A 322 27.29 -14.66 22.47
CA VAL A 322 25.95 -14.32 21.99
C VAL A 322 25.37 -13.35 23.00
N TRP A 323 25.17 -12.09 22.59
CA TRP A 323 24.95 -10.96 23.49
C TRP A 323 24.01 -11.28 24.64
N LYS A 324 24.51 -11.11 25.88
CA LYS A 324 23.79 -11.34 27.15
C LYS A 324 22.94 -12.61 27.18
N THR A 325 23.36 -13.65 26.44
CA THR A 325 22.66 -14.94 26.35
C THR A 325 23.61 -16.09 26.67
N TRP A 326 24.73 -16.18 25.95
CA TRP A 326 25.71 -17.26 26.09
C TRP A 326 27.13 -16.77 25.85
N ASP A 327 28.08 -17.26 26.65
CA ASP A 327 29.49 -17.25 26.26
C ASP A 327 29.98 -18.67 26.05
N PHE A 328 30.85 -18.86 25.06
CA PHE A 328 31.50 -20.12 24.73
C PHE A 328 33.01 -19.91 24.65
N TYR A 329 33.76 -20.83 25.25
CA TYR A 329 35.22 -20.87 25.19
C TYR A 329 35.67 -22.21 24.62
N LEU A 330 36.24 -22.19 23.41
CA LEU A 330 36.69 -23.36 22.66
C LEU A 330 38.22 -23.32 22.56
N SER A 331 38.93 -24.12 23.36
CA SER A 331 40.39 -24.07 23.46
C SER A 331 41.05 -25.40 23.11
N VAL A 332 42.25 -25.32 22.53
CA VAL A 332 43.15 -26.45 22.28
C VAL A 332 44.36 -26.35 23.21
N GLU A 333 44.25 -26.97 24.38
CA GLU A 333 45.27 -26.95 25.41
C GLU A 333 46.40 -27.96 25.11
N GLN A 334 47.64 -27.56 25.38
CA GLN A 334 48.80 -28.43 25.23
C GLN A 334 49.11 -29.16 26.55
N VAL A 335 48.45 -30.30 26.77
CA VAL A 335 48.60 -31.08 28.01
C VAL A 335 49.83 -32.00 27.92
N PRO A 336 50.70 -32.06 28.94
CA PRO A 336 51.84 -32.97 28.94
C PRO A 336 51.41 -34.43 28.76
N ALA A 337 52.05 -35.16 27.84
CA ALA A 337 51.73 -36.57 27.62
C ALA A 337 51.91 -37.39 28.92
N ALA A 338 50.94 -38.25 29.24
CA ALA A 338 50.99 -39.10 30.42
C ALA A 338 52.23 -40.00 30.38
N ARG A 339 53.18 -39.74 31.30
CA ARG A 339 54.46 -40.46 31.42
C ARG A 339 54.56 -41.17 32.76
N ASN A 340 55.14 -42.37 32.73
CA ASN A 340 55.49 -43.12 33.95
C ASN A 340 56.63 -42.40 34.71
N LEU A 341 56.75 -42.65 36.02
CA LEU A 341 57.64 -41.91 36.93
C LEU A 341 59.11 -41.82 36.43
N LEU A 342 59.60 -42.90 35.81
CA LEU A 342 60.95 -43.02 35.24
C LEU A 342 61.20 -42.05 34.07
N GLU A 343 60.21 -41.84 33.20
CA GLU A 343 60.32 -40.96 32.03
C GLU A 343 60.23 -39.48 32.40
N ARG A 344 59.53 -39.14 33.49
CA ARG A 344 59.48 -37.79 34.07
C ARG A 344 60.84 -37.40 34.67
N LEU A 345 61.48 -38.31 35.41
CA LEU A 345 62.82 -38.11 35.97
C LEU A 345 63.91 -37.98 34.89
N ALA A 346 63.84 -38.80 33.84
CA ALA A 346 64.78 -38.72 32.72
C ALA A 346 64.67 -37.40 31.93
N ALA A 347 63.46 -36.87 31.72
CA ALA A 347 63.26 -35.59 31.05
C ALA A 347 63.77 -34.39 31.87
N ALA A 348 63.60 -34.43 33.19
CA ALA A 348 64.08 -33.39 34.11
C ALA A 348 65.62 -33.33 34.18
N MET A 349 66.30 -34.49 34.19
CA MET A 349 67.78 -34.53 34.19
C MET A 349 68.40 -34.10 32.86
N LEU A 350 67.74 -34.36 31.72
CA LEU A 350 68.28 -34.08 30.38
C LEU A 350 67.85 -32.72 29.79
N ARG A 351 67.11 -31.88 30.54
CA ARG A 351 66.49 -30.63 30.03
C ARG A 351 65.77 -30.82 28.70
N ARG A 352 65.10 -31.97 28.51
CA ARG A 352 64.34 -32.27 27.28
C ARG A 352 62.93 -31.71 27.42
N THR A 353 62.45 -31.02 26.38
CA THR A 353 61.06 -30.56 26.27
C THR A 353 60.11 -31.74 26.43
N VAL A 354 59.14 -31.60 27.34
CA VAL A 354 58.10 -32.61 27.55
C VAL A 354 57.16 -32.55 26.34
N PRO A 355 56.95 -33.65 25.59
CA PRO A 355 55.99 -33.66 24.51
C PRO A 355 54.58 -33.49 25.07
N THR A 356 53.86 -32.53 24.50
CA THR A 356 52.45 -32.26 24.81
C THR A 356 51.56 -32.92 23.76
N THR A 357 50.33 -33.21 24.17
CA THR A 357 49.25 -33.66 23.29
C THR A 357 48.14 -32.61 23.31
N PRO A 358 47.61 -32.18 22.15
CA PRO A 358 46.50 -31.23 22.11
C PRO A 358 45.25 -31.89 22.70
N GLN A 359 44.58 -31.18 23.60
CA GLN A 359 43.31 -31.59 24.20
C GLN A 359 42.28 -30.50 23.98
N LEU A 360 41.04 -30.91 23.65
CA LEU A 360 39.94 -29.99 23.45
C LEU A 360 39.28 -29.66 24.79
N THR A 361 39.21 -28.37 25.12
CA THR A 361 38.48 -27.83 26.27
C THR A 361 37.33 -26.97 25.75
N LEU A 362 36.10 -27.35 26.11
CA LEU A 362 34.88 -26.62 25.74
C LEU A 362 34.18 -26.17 27.02
N LEU A 363 34.02 -24.86 27.19
CA LEU A 363 33.29 -24.27 28.31
C LEU A 363 32.16 -23.39 27.80
N TYR A 364 31.10 -23.26 28.60
CA TYR A 364 30.01 -22.32 28.36
C TYR A 364 29.56 -21.66 29.66
N ARG A 365 28.95 -20.48 29.57
CA ARG A 365 28.16 -19.88 30.65
C ARG A 365 26.92 -19.21 30.08
N ARG A 366 25.84 -19.22 30.86
CA ARG A 366 24.56 -18.60 30.52
C ARG A 366 24.43 -17.26 31.25
N TYR A 367 23.77 -16.30 30.63
CA TYR A 367 23.42 -15.05 31.29
C TYR A 367 22.05 -15.12 31.99
N SER A 368 21.92 -14.37 33.08
CA SER A 368 20.66 -14.17 33.79
C SER A 368 20.58 -12.72 34.22
N GLN A 369 19.53 -12.00 33.81
CA GLN A 369 19.34 -10.58 34.12
C GLN A 369 20.54 -9.71 33.71
N GLY A 370 21.12 -9.98 32.53
CA GLY A 370 22.26 -9.22 31.99
C GLY A 370 23.63 -9.61 32.56
N GLU A 371 23.69 -10.45 33.59
CA GLU A 371 24.93 -10.87 34.23
C GLU A 371 25.36 -12.29 33.81
N PRO A 372 26.67 -12.53 33.57
CA PRO A 372 27.17 -13.86 33.23
C PRO A 372 27.20 -14.78 34.45
N GLY A 373 26.68 -16.00 34.30
CA GLY A 373 26.81 -17.06 35.31
C GLY A 373 28.19 -17.74 35.34
N ASP A 374 28.29 -18.81 36.13
CA ASP A 374 29.52 -19.59 36.25
C ASP A 374 29.85 -20.41 34.99
N TRP A 375 31.14 -20.54 34.69
CA TRP A 375 31.65 -21.41 33.64
C TRP A 375 31.39 -22.89 33.93
N GLN A 376 30.82 -23.57 32.95
CA GLN A 376 30.47 -25.00 32.99
C GLN A 376 31.10 -25.72 31.80
N VAL A 377 31.34 -27.03 31.96
CA VAL A 377 31.90 -27.86 30.88
C VAL A 377 30.83 -28.17 29.85
N LEU A 378 31.13 -27.88 28.58
CA LEU A 378 30.27 -28.16 27.45
C LEU A 378 30.57 -29.57 26.91
N LYS A 379 29.67 -30.54 27.09
CA LYS A 379 29.85 -31.92 26.62
C LYS A 379 28.79 -32.32 25.60
N PRO A 380 29.17 -32.93 24.46
CA PRO A 380 28.20 -33.56 23.58
C PRO A 380 27.55 -34.76 24.28
N ASN A 381 26.21 -34.75 24.39
CA ASN A 381 25.35 -35.88 24.78
C ASN A 381 25.37 -36.36 26.26
N THR A 382 25.76 -35.52 27.22
CA THR A 382 25.64 -35.80 28.68
C THR A 382 25.44 -34.50 29.45
N ASP A 383 24.57 -34.43 30.47
CA ASP A 383 24.31 -33.36 31.48
C ASP A 383 24.25 -31.88 31.02
N THR A 384 24.66 -31.53 29.82
CA THR A 384 24.58 -30.21 29.19
C THR A 384 23.17 -30.00 28.66
N PRO A 385 22.53 -28.86 28.98
CA PRO A 385 21.29 -28.44 28.34
C PRO A 385 21.40 -28.44 26.80
N LEU A 386 20.40 -29.04 26.13
CA LEU A 386 20.40 -29.22 24.68
C LEU A 386 20.42 -27.88 23.91
N ASP A 387 19.85 -26.84 24.50
CA ASP A 387 19.87 -25.46 24.01
C ASP A 387 21.29 -24.89 23.97
N ALA A 388 22.10 -25.10 25.01
CA ALA A 388 23.49 -24.61 25.09
C ALA A 388 24.39 -25.21 23.99
N TRP A 389 24.30 -26.53 23.77
CA TRP A 389 25.08 -27.20 22.72
C TRP A 389 24.65 -26.74 21.31
N ASN A 390 23.34 -26.59 21.08
CA ASN A 390 22.83 -26.11 19.80
C ASN A 390 23.24 -24.66 19.53
N ALA A 391 23.15 -23.78 20.55
CA ALA A 391 23.61 -22.40 20.46
C ALA A 391 25.11 -22.32 20.15
N CYS A 392 25.94 -23.12 20.83
CA CYS A 392 27.38 -23.19 20.56
C CYS A 392 27.67 -23.63 19.12
N ARG A 393 26.99 -24.69 18.66
CA ARG A 393 27.16 -25.22 17.30
C ARG A 393 26.74 -24.21 16.23
N HIS A 394 25.66 -23.47 16.45
CA HIS A 394 25.20 -22.42 15.54
C HIS A 394 26.20 -21.25 15.53
N ALA A 395 26.61 -20.75 16.70
CA ALA A 395 27.58 -19.66 16.79
C ALA A 395 28.95 -20.03 16.17
N TRP A 396 29.42 -21.27 16.36
CA TRP A 396 30.62 -21.78 15.71
C TRP A 396 30.51 -21.80 14.17
N ARG A 397 29.33 -22.15 13.63
CA ARG A 397 29.09 -22.10 12.17
C ARG A 397 29.20 -20.66 11.64
N GLY A 398 28.73 -19.67 12.39
CA GLY A 398 28.87 -18.26 12.03
C GLY A 398 30.33 -17.80 12.04
N VAL A 399 31.12 -18.20 13.04
CA VAL A 399 32.58 -17.96 13.04
C VAL A 399 33.24 -18.59 11.82
N LEU A 400 32.89 -19.83 11.49
CA LEU A 400 33.43 -20.49 10.29
C LEU A 400 33.03 -19.77 9.01
N ASP A 401 31.78 -19.31 8.88
CA ASP A 401 31.32 -18.54 7.73
C ASP A 401 32.11 -17.24 7.58
N TYR A 402 32.20 -16.44 8.64
CA TYR A 402 32.97 -15.21 8.69
C TYR A 402 34.43 -15.44 8.28
N VAL A 403 35.11 -16.42 8.89
CA VAL A 403 36.53 -16.67 8.64
C VAL A 403 36.76 -17.22 7.22
N ARG A 404 35.85 -18.05 6.69
CA ARG A 404 35.96 -18.53 5.30
C ARG A 404 35.80 -17.38 4.30
N LYS A 405 34.89 -16.43 4.54
CA LYS A 405 34.74 -15.22 3.73
C LYS A 405 36.00 -14.35 3.86
N ALA A 406 36.52 -14.16 5.07
CA ALA A 406 37.73 -13.38 5.32
C ALA A 406 38.98 -13.96 4.63
N VAL A 407 39.20 -15.27 4.71
CA VAL A 407 40.29 -15.97 4.01
C VAL A 407 40.06 -15.93 2.49
N GLY A 408 38.82 -16.05 2.03
CA GLY A 408 38.46 -15.88 0.62
C GLY A 408 38.85 -14.49 0.09
N GLN A 409 38.48 -13.42 0.81
CA GLN A 409 38.91 -12.06 0.51
C GLN A 409 40.45 -11.96 0.48
N HIS A 410 41.14 -12.49 1.48
CA HIS A 410 42.61 -12.47 1.52
C HIS A 410 43.24 -13.15 0.29
N ARG A 411 42.78 -14.36 -0.07
CA ARG A 411 43.26 -15.11 -1.24
C ARG A 411 43.00 -14.36 -2.55
N ALA A 412 41.89 -13.64 -2.62
CA ALA A 412 41.51 -12.79 -3.76
C ALA A 412 42.10 -11.36 -3.71
N ARG A 413 42.95 -11.04 -2.72
CA ARG A 413 43.57 -9.71 -2.50
C ARG A 413 42.57 -8.58 -2.15
N TYR A 414 41.53 -8.91 -1.39
CA TYR A 414 40.53 -8.01 -0.80
C TYR A 414 39.72 -7.19 -1.81
N PRO A 415 39.04 -7.81 -2.80
CA PRO A 415 38.25 -7.10 -3.80
C PRO A 415 37.15 -6.20 -3.21
N LEU A 416 36.47 -6.62 -2.13
CA LEU A 416 35.45 -5.78 -1.50
C LEU A 416 36.03 -4.53 -0.86
N TYR A 417 37.17 -4.66 -0.17
CA TYR A 417 37.84 -3.51 0.42
C TYR A 417 38.35 -2.52 -0.64
N GLN A 418 38.86 -3.03 -1.78
CA GLN A 418 39.23 -2.18 -2.90
C GLN A 418 38.02 -1.42 -3.48
N ARG A 419 36.86 -2.07 -3.59
CA ARG A 419 35.59 -1.41 -3.99
C ARG A 419 35.17 -0.35 -2.97
N LEU A 420 35.28 -0.63 -1.68
CA LEU A 420 35.00 0.33 -0.60
C LEU A 420 35.86 1.59 -0.76
N GLN A 421 37.17 1.43 -0.94
CA GLN A 421 38.09 2.55 -1.13
C GLN A 421 37.84 3.33 -2.44
N ALA A 422 37.31 2.68 -3.47
CA ALA A 422 36.96 3.33 -4.73
C ALA A 422 35.62 4.08 -4.65
N ALA A 423 34.65 3.55 -3.91
CA ALA A 423 33.32 4.14 -3.77
C ALA A 423 33.30 5.27 -2.72
N LEU A 424 33.89 5.04 -1.55
CA LEU A 424 34.04 6.05 -0.50
C LEU A 424 35.46 6.61 -0.58
N THR A 425 35.60 7.72 -1.30
CA THR A 425 36.78 8.59 -1.28
C THR A 425 36.51 9.78 -0.36
N ALA A 426 37.55 10.50 0.08
CA ALA A 426 37.37 11.72 0.86
C ALA A 426 36.52 12.76 0.11
N GLU A 427 36.70 12.88 -1.21
CA GLU A 427 35.91 13.75 -2.10
C GLU A 427 34.45 13.34 -2.15
N ASN A 428 34.14 12.04 -2.26
CA ASN A 428 32.77 11.56 -2.31
C ASN A 428 32.06 11.76 -0.97
N VAL A 429 32.74 11.49 0.15
CA VAL A 429 32.20 11.75 1.49
C VAL A 429 31.99 13.25 1.71
N GLU A 430 32.93 14.09 1.28
CA GLU A 430 32.76 15.55 1.30
C GLU A 430 31.56 16.01 0.47
N SER A 431 31.44 15.54 -0.77
CA SER A 431 30.31 15.88 -1.65
C SER A 431 28.97 15.47 -1.04
N PHE A 432 28.88 14.25 -0.52
CA PHE A 432 27.67 13.73 0.12
C PHE A 432 27.30 14.51 1.39
N THR A 433 28.26 14.68 2.30
CA THR A 433 28.03 15.39 3.57
C THR A 433 27.82 16.89 3.39
N SER A 434 28.11 17.46 2.22
CA SER A 434 27.85 18.87 1.91
C SER A 434 26.46 19.12 1.30
N LEU A 435 25.64 18.09 1.09
CA LEU A 435 24.27 18.23 0.61
C LEU A 435 23.43 19.08 1.59
N PRO A 436 22.43 19.86 1.11
CA PRO A 436 21.62 20.76 1.95
C PRO A 436 20.99 20.09 3.17
N VAL A 437 20.61 18.81 3.06
CA VAL A 437 20.08 18.03 4.18
C VAL A 437 21.02 17.99 5.40
N PHE A 438 22.35 17.99 5.19
CA PHE A 438 23.37 17.92 6.25
C PHE A 438 24.00 19.27 6.60
N THR A 439 23.70 20.33 5.84
CA THR A 439 24.25 21.67 6.06
C THR A 439 23.20 22.67 6.54
N GLU A 440 21.92 22.45 6.21
CA GLU A 440 20.80 23.32 6.55
C GLU A 440 19.86 22.69 7.59
N GLN A 441 19.50 21.40 7.43
CA GLN A 441 18.52 20.72 8.28
C GLN A 441 19.19 20.00 9.46
N TYR A 442 19.99 18.97 9.18
CA TYR A 442 20.70 18.15 10.16
C TYR A 442 22.19 18.54 10.21
N ASN A 443 22.46 19.72 10.76
CA ASN A 443 23.77 20.38 10.69
C ASN A 443 24.48 20.56 12.05
N ASP A 444 23.97 19.96 13.12
CA ASP A 444 24.61 19.98 14.44
C ASP A 444 24.74 18.56 15.00
N TRP A 445 25.98 18.04 14.98
CA TRP A 445 26.29 16.67 15.38
C TRP A 445 26.03 16.38 16.87
N TRP A 446 25.98 17.41 17.71
CA TRP A 446 25.80 17.26 19.16
C TRP A 446 24.37 17.58 19.63
N ASP A 447 23.50 17.98 18.70
CA ASP A 447 22.07 18.18 18.95
C ASP A 447 21.30 16.94 18.47
N SER A 448 20.55 16.29 19.37
CA SER A 448 19.81 15.05 19.05
C SER A 448 18.78 15.22 17.94
N ASP A 449 18.24 16.43 17.77
CA ASP A 449 17.21 16.72 16.77
C ASP A 449 17.81 17.13 15.41
N ARG A 450 19.13 17.37 15.37
CA ARG A 450 19.84 17.94 14.21
C ARG A 450 21.12 17.19 13.83
N ASN A 451 21.41 16.05 14.43
CA ASN A 451 22.62 15.28 14.16
C ASN A 451 22.48 14.24 13.04
N GLY A 452 21.26 13.99 12.57
CA GLY A 452 20.93 13.05 11.52
C GLY A 452 19.46 12.65 11.55
N TYR A 453 19.09 11.70 10.71
CA TYR A 453 17.71 11.21 10.60
C TYR A 453 17.67 9.75 10.13
N TRP A 454 16.52 9.12 10.28
CA TRP A 454 16.27 7.76 9.80
C TRP A 454 15.81 7.76 8.33
N GLU A 455 16.58 7.11 7.47
CA GLU A 455 16.17 6.77 6.11
C GLU A 455 15.81 5.28 6.09
N GLY A 456 14.51 4.97 6.14
CA GLY A 456 14.04 3.62 6.41
C GLY A 456 14.53 3.14 7.78
N GLU A 457 15.25 2.02 7.80
CA GLU A 457 15.82 1.40 9.00
C GLU A 457 17.27 1.79 9.26
N VAL A 458 17.81 2.75 8.50
CA VAL A 458 19.20 3.19 8.63
C VAL A 458 19.22 4.66 9.01
N TRP A 459 19.72 4.93 10.21
CA TRP A 459 20.04 6.29 10.64
C TRP A 459 21.28 6.79 9.92
N VAL A 460 21.21 7.99 9.36
CA VAL A 460 22.31 8.67 8.68
C VAL A 460 22.55 10.04 9.29
N GLY A 461 23.82 10.32 9.59
CA GLY A 461 24.25 11.62 10.11
C GLY A 461 25.61 12.02 9.57
N ALA A 462 25.83 13.33 9.44
CA ALA A 462 27.06 13.90 8.93
C ALA A 462 27.57 15.02 9.84
N ARG A 463 28.89 15.05 10.07
CA ARG A 463 29.56 16.11 10.83
C ARG A 463 30.37 16.99 9.89
N GLN A 464 30.16 18.30 9.97
CA GLN A 464 31.03 19.28 9.32
C GLN A 464 32.29 19.55 10.16
N PRO A 465 33.43 19.91 9.52
CA PRO A 465 34.60 20.38 10.24
C PRO A 465 34.27 21.57 11.16
N CYS A 466 34.59 21.46 12.44
CA CYS A 466 34.27 22.51 13.42
C CYS A 466 35.19 22.46 14.65
N MET A 467 35.07 23.48 15.51
CA MET A 467 35.65 23.48 16.86
C MET A 467 34.53 23.16 17.86
N HIS A 468 34.71 22.13 18.67
CA HIS A 468 33.77 21.77 19.74
C HIS A 468 34.54 21.58 21.05
N GLU A 469 34.11 22.27 22.10
CA GLU A 469 34.79 22.31 23.41
C GLU A 469 36.30 22.67 23.34
N GLY A 470 36.71 23.43 22.32
CA GLY A 470 38.10 23.84 22.13
C GLY A 470 38.98 22.81 21.40
N GLU A 471 38.41 21.67 20.98
CA GLU A 471 39.09 20.67 20.17
C GLU A 471 38.62 20.73 18.70
N PRO A 472 39.54 20.58 17.72
CA PRO A 472 39.17 20.51 16.31
C PRO A 472 38.61 19.14 15.97
N TRP A 473 37.42 19.11 15.37
CA TRP A 473 36.78 17.91 14.86
C TRP A 473 36.69 17.97 13.34
N GLY A 474 37.24 16.94 12.68
CA GLY A 474 37.16 16.78 11.23
C GLY A 474 35.80 16.26 10.76
N ARG A 475 35.63 16.21 9.44
CA ARG A 475 34.42 15.70 8.80
C ARG A 475 34.19 14.22 9.13
N ALA A 476 32.93 13.85 9.35
CA ALA A 476 32.54 12.46 9.60
C ALA A 476 31.19 12.13 8.97
N LEU A 477 31.00 10.86 8.60
CA LEU A 477 29.74 10.27 8.17
C LEU A 477 29.46 9.06 9.06
N LYS A 478 28.25 8.95 9.61
CA LYS A 478 27.83 7.80 10.42
C LYS A 478 26.56 7.19 9.83
N PHE A 479 26.57 5.86 9.75
CA PHE A 479 25.38 5.04 9.55
C PHE A 479 25.13 4.25 10.83
N SER A 480 23.89 4.19 11.31
CA SER A 480 23.48 3.44 12.49
C SER A 480 22.22 2.64 12.19
N TRP A 481 22.06 1.47 12.76
CA TRP A 481 20.83 0.68 12.61
C TRP A 481 20.58 -0.15 13.85
N GLN A 482 19.33 -0.53 14.06
CA GLN A 482 18.96 -1.43 15.14
C GLN A 482 19.53 -2.82 14.85
N ASN A 483 20.36 -3.32 15.75
CA ASN A 483 20.92 -4.67 15.70
C ASN A 483 20.40 -5.41 16.93
N GLY A 484 19.29 -6.12 16.74
CA GLY A 484 18.59 -6.87 17.79
C GLY A 484 17.87 -6.00 18.82
N ALA A 485 17.67 -6.56 20.01
CA ALA A 485 16.94 -5.92 21.10
C ALA A 485 17.87 -5.62 22.28
N GLU A 486 17.45 -4.66 23.11
CA GLU A 486 18.06 -4.41 24.41
C GLU A 486 17.86 -5.60 25.34
N ALA A 487 18.89 -5.95 26.10
CA ALA A 487 18.84 -6.95 27.13
C ALA A 487 18.79 -6.28 28.52
N PRO A 488 18.37 -6.99 29.59
CA PRO A 488 18.32 -6.42 30.93
C PRO A 488 19.62 -5.72 31.33
N GLY A 489 19.50 -4.48 31.82
CA GLY A 489 20.62 -3.63 32.23
C GLY A 489 21.37 -2.93 31.09
N ASP A 490 20.84 -2.95 29.86
CA ASP A 490 21.30 -2.06 28.79
C ASP A 490 20.72 -0.65 28.98
N ASP A 491 21.50 0.37 28.60
CA ASP A 491 20.98 1.73 28.41
C ASP A 491 20.09 1.78 27.16
N GLU A 492 19.19 2.77 27.12
CA GLU A 492 18.35 3.04 25.94
C GLU A 492 19.22 3.26 24.69
N ASP A 493 18.77 2.72 23.55
CA ASP A 493 19.44 2.72 22.26
C ASP A 493 20.75 1.94 22.19
N ASN A 494 21.11 1.15 23.22
CA ASN A 494 22.37 0.40 23.18
C ASN A 494 22.38 -0.69 22.09
N ALA A 495 21.20 -1.19 21.70
CA ALA A 495 21.02 -2.19 20.65
C ALA A 495 21.17 -1.64 19.22
N HIS A 496 22.02 -0.64 19.03
CA HIS A 496 22.36 -0.09 17.73
C HIS A 496 23.80 -0.36 17.34
N SER A 497 23.99 -0.90 16.15
CA SER A 497 25.30 -0.97 15.51
C SER A 497 25.56 0.30 14.71
N ALA A 498 26.85 0.61 14.49
CA ALA A 498 27.20 1.77 13.69
C ALA A 498 28.45 1.54 12.83
N TYR A 499 28.45 2.18 11.66
CA TYR A 499 29.63 2.47 10.87
C TYR A 499 29.93 3.96 10.95
N GLN A 500 31.18 4.33 11.17
CA GLN A 500 31.60 5.73 11.13
C GLN A 500 32.86 5.88 10.27
N ILE A 501 32.77 6.80 9.31
CA ILE A 501 33.81 7.16 8.36
C ILE A 501 34.31 8.54 8.74
N ASN A 502 35.54 8.63 9.21
CA ASN A 502 36.18 9.91 9.53
C ASN A 502 37.10 10.32 8.38
N VAL A 503 37.03 11.59 7.98
CA VAL A 503 37.98 12.17 7.03
C VAL A 503 39.12 12.78 7.84
N ASP A 504 40.30 12.16 7.74
CA ASP A 504 41.55 12.74 8.24
C ASP A 504 42.11 13.68 7.18
N GLU A 505 41.95 14.98 7.41
CA GLU A 505 42.51 16.05 6.59
C GLU A 505 44.04 16.09 6.81
N ALA A 506 44.74 15.19 6.13
CA ALA A 506 46.20 15.12 6.19
C ALA A 506 46.82 16.49 5.88
N ARG A 507 47.70 16.99 6.76
CA ARG A 507 48.40 18.28 6.58
C ARG A 507 49.31 18.31 5.35
N GLU A 508 49.83 17.15 4.93
CA GLU A 508 50.56 16.94 3.68
C GLU A 508 50.17 15.56 3.10
N GLY A 509 49.53 15.53 1.93
CA GLY A 509 49.04 14.32 1.26
C GLY A 509 47.53 14.34 0.98
N PRO A 510 46.98 13.37 0.22
CA PRO A 510 45.53 13.26 0.03
C PRO A 510 44.85 12.91 1.36
N ALA A 511 43.67 13.48 1.60
CA ALA A 511 42.87 13.18 2.78
C ALA A 511 42.62 11.67 2.88
N ALA A 512 42.82 11.11 4.08
CA ALA A 512 42.66 9.69 4.34
C ALA A 512 41.31 9.41 5.00
N LEU A 513 40.72 8.26 4.70
CA LEU A 513 39.51 7.81 5.38
C LEU A 513 39.86 6.77 6.43
N ASP A 514 39.32 6.97 7.63
CA ASP A 514 39.32 5.97 8.69
C ASP A 514 37.91 5.37 8.82
N PHE A 515 37.81 4.05 8.64
CA PHE A 515 36.56 3.31 8.72
C PHE A 515 36.50 2.59 10.05
N THR A 516 35.51 2.91 10.86
CA THR A 516 35.27 2.29 12.16
C THR A 516 33.89 1.68 12.24
N TYR A 517 33.74 0.68 13.11
CA TYR A 517 32.49 -0.01 13.34
C TYR A 517 32.32 -0.42 14.82
N THR A 518 31.07 -0.53 15.24
CA THR A 518 30.68 -1.05 16.55
C THR A 518 29.47 -1.96 16.42
N GLN A 519 29.41 -2.98 17.27
CA GLN A 519 28.22 -3.85 17.36
C GLN A 519 27.14 -3.19 18.22
N ARG A 520 27.54 -2.48 19.27
CA ARG A 520 26.64 -1.71 20.15
C ARG A 520 27.03 -0.24 20.20
N GLN A 521 26.10 0.60 20.63
CA GLN A 521 26.35 2.03 20.80
C GLN A 521 27.35 2.30 21.95
N SER A 522 27.32 1.46 23.00
CA SER A 522 28.24 1.54 24.14
C SER A 522 29.65 1.03 23.85
N ASP A 523 29.86 0.31 22.74
CA ASP A 523 31.16 -0.29 22.45
C ASP A 523 32.20 0.77 22.09
N SER A 524 33.45 0.46 22.44
CA SER A 524 34.57 1.22 21.90
C SER A 524 34.64 1.04 20.39
N ARG A 525 34.71 2.15 19.64
CA ARG A 525 34.88 2.13 18.19
C ARG A 525 36.18 1.43 17.82
N THR A 526 36.11 0.47 16.90
CA THR A 526 37.27 -0.26 16.39
C THR A 526 37.43 -0.07 14.89
N PRO A 527 38.66 -0.17 14.33
CA PRO A 527 38.87 -0.11 12.89
C PRO A 527 38.18 -1.28 12.18
N LEU A 528 37.52 -1.00 11.04
CA LEU A 528 36.89 -2.01 10.20
C LEU A 528 37.96 -2.89 9.52
N PRO A 529 38.03 -4.21 9.82
CA PRO A 529 39.02 -5.08 9.22
C PRO A 529 38.82 -5.23 7.71
N ARG A 530 39.91 -5.23 6.91
CA ARG A 530 39.85 -5.39 5.44
C ARG A 530 39.22 -6.70 4.97
N CYS A 531 39.16 -7.69 5.87
CA CYS A 531 38.61 -9.01 5.61
C CYS A 531 37.18 -9.20 6.13
N ALA A 532 36.59 -8.18 6.77
CA ALA A 532 35.21 -8.18 7.27
C ALA A 532 34.20 -8.06 6.11
N ALA A 533 34.06 -9.14 5.33
CA ALA A 533 33.38 -9.15 4.04
C ALA A 533 31.93 -8.64 4.11
N ASP A 534 31.14 -9.15 5.07
CA ASP A 534 29.74 -8.78 5.23
C ASP A 534 29.58 -7.31 5.66
N HIS A 535 30.39 -6.83 6.61
CA HIS A 535 30.37 -5.43 7.02
C HIS A 535 30.73 -4.46 5.89
N ILE A 536 31.74 -4.82 5.08
CA ILE A 536 32.13 -4.01 3.92
C ILE A 536 31.02 -4.01 2.86
N ALA A 537 30.39 -5.16 2.61
CA ALA A 537 29.25 -5.26 1.68
C ALA A 537 28.06 -4.41 2.16
N ARG A 538 27.70 -4.48 3.44
CA ARG A 538 26.64 -3.67 4.05
C ARG A 538 26.93 -2.19 3.94
N LEU A 539 28.14 -1.75 4.28
CA LEU A 539 28.54 -0.35 4.20
C LEU A 539 28.46 0.19 2.77
N LEU A 540 28.91 -0.60 1.78
CA LEU A 540 28.77 -0.26 0.36
C LEU A 540 27.29 -0.12 -0.05
N ARG A 541 26.42 -1.01 0.43
CA ARG A 541 24.97 -0.97 0.17
C ARG A 541 24.32 0.27 0.78
N PHE A 542 24.57 0.53 2.06
CA PHE A 542 24.04 1.72 2.76
C PHE A 542 24.46 3.00 2.05
N TYR A 543 25.76 3.18 1.78
CA TYR A 543 26.25 4.37 1.10
C TYR A 543 25.63 4.52 -0.30
N GLY A 544 25.60 3.45 -1.10
CA GLY A 544 25.10 3.51 -2.48
C GLY A 544 23.61 3.85 -2.58
N LEU A 545 22.76 3.22 -1.74
CA LEU A 545 21.32 3.46 -1.76
C LEU A 545 20.96 4.84 -1.20
N ILE A 546 21.57 5.25 -0.08
CA ILE A 546 21.31 6.55 0.55
C ILE A 546 21.81 7.70 -0.33
N ASP A 547 23.02 7.60 -0.89
CA ASP A 547 23.57 8.64 -1.79
C ASP A 547 22.67 8.86 -3.01
N ALA A 548 22.21 7.79 -3.66
CA ALA A 548 21.29 7.89 -4.79
C ALA A 548 19.98 8.59 -4.40
N ARG A 549 19.37 8.16 -3.29
CA ARG A 549 18.05 8.66 -2.84
C ARG A 549 18.09 10.12 -2.43
N ILE A 550 19.04 10.52 -1.58
CA ILE A 550 19.17 11.91 -1.12
C ILE A 550 19.47 12.84 -2.31
N ARG A 551 20.33 12.43 -3.25
CA ARG A 551 20.61 13.26 -4.43
C ARG A 551 19.41 13.40 -5.34
N THR A 552 18.63 12.33 -5.57
CA THR A 552 17.39 12.40 -6.34
C THR A 552 16.39 13.34 -5.67
N GLN A 553 16.21 13.26 -4.36
CA GLN A 553 15.33 14.17 -3.62
C GLN A 553 15.81 15.63 -3.70
N ALA A 554 17.10 15.88 -3.46
CA ALA A 554 17.67 17.22 -3.55
C ALA A 554 17.51 17.82 -4.96
N GLN A 555 17.66 17.01 -6.01
CA GLN A 555 17.43 17.45 -7.39
C GLN A 555 15.96 17.80 -7.61
N GLN A 556 15.02 16.96 -7.16
CA GLN A 556 13.59 17.23 -7.28
C GLN A 556 13.18 18.51 -6.53
N GLU A 557 13.73 18.74 -5.35
CA GLU A 557 13.49 19.97 -4.57
C GLU A 557 14.07 21.20 -5.27
N ALA A 558 15.29 21.11 -5.81
CA ALA A 558 15.90 22.17 -6.60
C ALA A 558 15.08 22.49 -7.85
N ASP A 559 14.62 21.47 -8.59
CA ASP A 559 13.78 21.62 -9.77
C ASP A 559 12.44 22.28 -9.42
N ARG A 560 11.81 21.87 -8.32
CA ARG A 560 10.59 22.52 -7.79
C ARG A 560 10.84 23.99 -7.45
N ALA A 561 11.97 24.32 -6.82
CA ALA A 561 12.31 25.69 -6.45
C ALA A 561 12.68 26.58 -7.66
N ILE A 562 13.29 26.00 -8.70
CA ILE A 562 13.52 26.68 -9.99
C ILE A 562 12.19 26.97 -10.67
N GLU A 563 11.31 25.96 -10.74
CA GLU A 563 10.01 26.09 -11.37
C GLU A 563 9.12 27.10 -10.64
N ALA A 564 9.10 27.08 -9.31
CA ALA A 564 8.38 28.07 -8.50
C ALA A 564 8.83 29.51 -8.81
N ARG A 565 10.15 29.76 -8.84
CA ARG A 565 10.70 31.08 -9.20
C ARG A 565 10.36 31.49 -10.63
N ARG A 566 10.37 30.55 -11.58
CA ARG A 566 9.94 30.82 -12.96
C ARG A 566 8.47 31.23 -13.01
N ILE A 567 7.59 30.49 -12.32
CA ILE A 567 6.16 30.81 -12.23
C ILE A 567 5.95 32.20 -11.63
N GLU A 568 6.60 32.51 -10.50
CA GLU A 568 6.51 33.83 -9.86
C GLU A 568 6.95 34.98 -10.78
N ALA A 569 8.00 34.78 -11.58
CA ALA A 569 8.47 35.80 -12.52
C ALA A 569 7.51 35.99 -13.71
N THR A 570 6.85 34.94 -14.18
CA THR A 570 5.94 35.00 -15.34
C THR A 570 4.55 35.51 -14.97
N VAL A 571 4.03 35.14 -13.80
CA VAL A 571 2.62 35.36 -13.45
C VAL A 571 2.40 36.72 -12.80
N HIS A 572 1.97 37.70 -13.60
CA HIS A 572 1.52 39.01 -13.15
C HIS A 572 0.48 39.60 -14.13
N LEU A 573 -0.28 40.61 -13.68
CA LEU A 573 -1.21 41.35 -14.54
C LEU A 573 -0.55 42.65 -15.03
N LEU A 574 -0.76 42.98 -16.31
CA LEU A 574 -0.34 44.25 -16.92
C LEU A 574 -1.28 45.42 -16.55
N ALA A 575 -2.55 45.12 -16.26
CA ALA A 575 -3.56 46.06 -15.81
C ALA A 575 -4.41 45.43 -14.71
N THR A 576 -4.95 46.26 -13.81
CA THR A 576 -5.74 45.82 -12.65
C THR A 576 -7.14 46.43 -12.69
N PRO A 577 -8.17 45.78 -12.12
CA PRO A 577 -9.53 46.32 -12.08
C PRO A 577 -9.63 47.72 -11.43
N PRO A 578 -10.59 48.56 -11.85
CA PRO A 578 -11.60 48.30 -12.89
C PRO A 578 -11.01 48.38 -14.31
N LEU A 579 -11.35 47.39 -15.14
CA LEU A 579 -10.89 47.31 -16.52
C LEU A 579 -11.85 48.06 -17.46
N ALA A 580 -11.36 48.59 -18.57
CA ALA A 580 -12.24 49.14 -19.59
C ALA A 580 -12.99 48.01 -20.30
N ALA A 581 -14.29 48.18 -20.54
CA ALA A 581 -15.16 47.15 -21.11
C ALA A 581 -14.66 46.65 -22.49
N ASP A 582 -13.98 47.49 -23.27
CA ASP A 582 -13.43 47.21 -24.60
C ASP A 582 -11.92 46.92 -24.61
N ALA A 583 -11.26 46.86 -23.45
CA ALA A 583 -9.84 46.55 -23.38
C ALA A 583 -9.58 45.12 -23.91
N PRO A 584 -8.60 44.90 -24.80
CA PRO A 584 -8.24 43.56 -25.25
C PRO A 584 -7.43 42.83 -24.18
N ASP A 585 -7.56 41.50 -24.09
CA ASP A 585 -6.88 40.69 -23.05
C ASP A 585 -5.36 40.86 -23.02
N ALA A 586 -4.74 41.16 -24.17
CA ALA A 586 -3.30 41.43 -24.28
C ALA A 586 -2.85 42.71 -23.54
N THR A 587 -3.78 43.54 -23.06
CA THR A 587 -3.49 44.68 -22.16
C THR A 587 -3.59 44.32 -20.68
N VAL A 588 -4.12 43.13 -20.37
CA VAL A 588 -4.32 42.62 -19.01
C VAL A 588 -3.32 41.51 -18.71
N PHE A 589 -3.10 40.58 -19.64
CA PHE A 589 -2.16 39.48 -19.49
C PHE A 589 -0.90 39.69 -20.34
N PRO A 590 0.30 39.41 -19.80
CA PRO A 590 1.56 39.47 -20.54
C PRO A 590 1.58 38.46 -21.70
N VAL A 591 2.44 38.71 -22.68
CA VAL A 591 2.50 37.93 -23.93
C VAL A 591 2.76 36.44 -23.68
N GLU A 592 3.54 36.11 -22.65
CA GLU A 592 3.83 34.74 -22.24
C GLU A 592 2.56 34.01 -21.78
N LEU A 593 1.70 34.68 -21.01
CA LEU A 593 0.42 34.12 -20.57
C LEU A 593 -0.59 34.05 -21.73
N MET A 594 -0.53 34.98 -22.68
CA MET A 594 -1.35 34.92 -23.89
C MET A 594 -1.00 33.69 -24.76
N LEU A 595 0.29 33.44 -24.99
CA LEU A 595 0.75 32.22 -25.70
C LEU A 595 0.38 30.94 -24.94
N LEU A 596 0.54 30.95 -23.61
CA LEU A 596 0.14 29.83 -22.77
C LEU A 596 -1.38 29.56 -22.86
N SER A 597 -2.21 30.60 -22.96
CA SER A 597 -3.65 30.44 -23.13
C SER A 597 -4.03 29.76 -24.45
N GLU A 598 -3.34 30.09 -25.55
CA GLU A 598 -3.58 29.46 -26.85
C GLU A 598 -3.23 27.96 -26.81
N GLN A 599 -2.12 27.62 -26.15
CA GLN A 599 -1.72 26.23 -25.92
C GLN A 599 -2.73 25.50 -25.03
N TRP A 600 -3.12 26.09 -23.89
CA TRP A 600 -4.07 25.52 -22.93
C TRP A 600 -5.42 25.21 -23.58
N GLN A 601 -5.94 26.13 -24.40
CA GLN A 601 -7.18 25.93 -25.15
C GLN A 601 -7.04 24.81 -26.20
N THR A 602 -5.97 24.83 -26.99
CA THR A 602 -5.74 23.82 -28.04
C THR A 602 -5.66 22.41 -27.44
N ASP A 603 -4.88 22.26 -26.38
CA ASP A 603 -4.67 21.01 -25.66
C ASP A 603 -5.95 20.52 -24.99
N GLY A 604 -6.68 21.43 -24.32
CA GLY A 604 -7.95 21.11 -23.67
C GLY A 604 -9.01 20.63 -24.66
N HIS A 605 -9.16 21.31 -25.79
CA HIS A 605 -10.10 20.91 -26.83
C HIS A 605 -9.74 19.54 -27.43
N ALA A 606 -8.47 19.30 -27.73
CA ALA A 606 -8.00 18.02 -28.26
C ALA A 606 -8.21 16.87 -27.25
N TYR A 607 -7.90 17.11 -25.97
CA TYR A 607 -8.10 16.16 -24.89
C TYR A 607 -9.56 15.76 -24.73
N VAL A 608 -10.45 16.75 -24.60
CA VAL A 608 -11.90 16.54 -24.43
C VAL A 608 -12.49 15.81 -25.64
N ALA A 609 -12.09 16.17 -26.85
CA ALA A 609 -12.51 15.48 -28.06
C ALA A 609 -12.09 13.99 -28.06
N ALA A 610 -10.86 13.68 -27.63
CA ALA A 610 -10.37 12.32 -27.53
C ALA A 610 -11.13 11.49 -26.48
N VAL A 611 -11.38 12.06 -25.29
CA VAL A 611 -12.14 11.41 -24.23
C VAL A 611 -13.59 11.15 -24.68
N ARG A 612 -14.25 12.14 -25.29
CA ARG A 612 -15.61 11.97 -25.85
C ARG A 612 -15.67 10.86 -26.90
N ALA A 613 -14.69 10.81 -27.82
CA ALA A 613 -14.62 9.75 -28.83
C ALA A 613 -14.48 8.35 -28.22
N GLN A 614 -13.68 8.20 -27.17
CA GLN A 614 -13.56 6.93 -26.42
C GLN A 614 -14.86 6.57 -25.70
N GLN A 615 -15.54 7.53 -25.09
CA GLN A 615 -16.83 7.32 -24.43
C GLN A 615 -17.92 6.88 -25.40
N TRP A 616 -18.00 7.49 -26.58
CA TRP A 616 -18.94 7.06 -27.63
C TRP A 616 -18.65 5.64 -28.12
N ALA A 617 -17.39 5.29 -28.37
CA ALA A 617 -17.02 3.93 -28.79
C ALA A 617 -17.39 2.86 -27.74
N ARG A 618 -17.34 3.21 -26.45
CA ARG A 618 -17.78 2.32 -25.35
C ARG A 618 -19.30 2.24 -25.23
N GLY A 619 -20.01 3.35 -25.44
CA GLY A 619 -21.48 3.39 -25.47
C GLY A 619 -22.06 2.48 -26.56
N ASP A 620 -21.48 2.51 -27.76
CA ASP A 620 -21.88 1.64 -28.88
C ASP A 620 -21.58 0.15 -28.62
N ALA A 621 -20.48 -0.16 -27.94
CA ALA A 621 -20.13 -1.53 -27.56
C ALA A 621 -21.05 -2.10 -26.45
N ASN A 622 -21.38 -1.28 -25.44
CA ASN A 622 -22.29 -1.66 -24.34
C ASN A 622 -23.75 -1.81 -24.79
N ALA A 623 -24.19 -1.10 -25.84
CA ALA A 623 -25.49 -1.32 -26.47
C ALA A 623 -25.63 -2.73 -27.07
N SER A 624 -24.51 -3.37 -27.46
CA SER A 624 -24.49 -4.74 -28.02
C SER A 624 -24.32 -5.86 -26.98
N ALA A 625 -23.91 -5.53 -25.74
CA ALA A 625 -23.50 -6.49 -24.71
C ALA A 625 -24.50 -6.64 -23.54
N THR A 626 -25.77 -6.29 -23.75
CA THR A 626 -26.86 -6.25 -22.75
C THR A 626 -27.35 -7.62 -22.23
N LYS A 627 -26.52 -8.66 -22.20
CA LYS A 627 -26.92 -9.99 -21.71
C LYS A 627 -25.92 -10.76 -20.81
N ALA A 628 -24.75 -10.21 -20.48
CA ALA A 628 -23.71 -10.96 -19.75
C ALA A 628 -23.17 -10.30 -18.47
N ALA A 629 -23.69 -9.13 -18.07
CA ALA A 629 -23.15 -8.34 -16.95
C ALA A 629 -23.97 -8.49 -15.65
N GLN A 630 -24.28 -9.73 -15.25
CA GLN A 630 -25.04 -9.99 -14.01
C GLN A 630 -24.19 -10.42 -12.80
N ASP A 631 -22.93 -10.85 -12.95
CA ASP A 631 -22.17 -11.49 -11.84
C ASP A 631 -20.71 -11.00 -11.64
N ALA A 632 -20.34 -9.76 -12.00
CA ALA A 632 -18.98 -9.26 -11.76
C ALA A 632 -18.94 -8.25 -10.60
N GLY A 633 -18.32 -8.63 -9.48
CA GLY A 633 -17.91 -7.72 -8.41
C GLY A 633 -16.72 -6.87 -8.83
N ASP A 634 -16.74 -5.61 -8.39
CA ASP A 634 -15.85 -4.52 -8.79
C ASP A 634 -14.38 -4.73 -8.34
N GLU A 635 -13.47 -4.81 -9.32
CA GLU A 635 -12.08 -4.34 -9.16
C GLU A 635 -11.90 -3.06 -9.97
N ALA A 636 -11.07 -2.16 -9.44
CA ALA A 636 -10.76 -0.87 -10.03
C ALA A 636 -10.43 -1.00 -11.51
N THR A 637 -11.29 -0.45 -12.36
CA THR A 637 -10.96 -0.25 -13.78
C THR A 637 -9.67 0.54 -13.83
N THR A 638 -8.59 -0.07 -14.32
CA THR A 638 -7.39 0.66 -14.73
C THR A 638 -7.82 1.85 -15.57
N ASP A 639 -7.45 3.06 -15.16
CA ASP A 639 -7.89 4.27 -15.83
C ASP A 639 -7.19 4.36 -17.20
N THR A 640 -7.83 3.77 -18.19
CA THR A 640 -7.41 3.75 -19.60
C THR A 640 -7.54 5.11 -20.29
N ARG A 641 -7.93 6.18 -19.58
CA ARG A 641 -8.01 7.52 -20.16
C ARG A 641 -6.60 8.03 -20.52
N PRO A 642 -6.48 8.82 -21.59
CA PRO A 642 -5.22 9.52 -21.86
C PRO A 642 -4.91 10.50 -20.72
N ASP A 643 -3.61 10.77 -20.51
CA ASP A 643 -3.18 11.83 -19.62
C ASP A 643 -3.53 13.21 -20.21
N ASP A 644 -4.07 14.10 -19.38
CA ASP A 644 -4.36 15.48 -19.78
C ASP A 644 -3.04 16.26 -19.98
N PRO A 645 -2.70 16.70 -21.20
CA PRO A 645 -1.44 17.41 -21.49
C PRO A 645 -1.31 18.74 -20.72
N ARG A 646 -2.42 19.34 -20.28
CA ARG A 646 -2.42 20.57 -19.49
C ARG A 646 -1.77 20.41 -18.12
N LYS A 647 -1.61 19.18 -17.62
CA LYS A 647 -0.90 18.86 -16.36
C LYS A 647 0.47 19.53 -16.26
N ALA A 648 1.22 19.59 -17.37
CA ALA A 648 2.58 20.13 -17.39
C ALA A 648 2.66 21.63 -17.04
N VAL A 649 1.62 22.40 -17.34
CA VAL A 649 1.57 23.86 -17.14
C VAL A 649 0.54 24.30 -16.11
N ALA A 650 -0.22 23.35 -15.54
CA ALA A 650 -1.23 23.58 -14.51
C ALA A 650 -0.71 24.39 -13.30
N PRO A 651 0.53 24.20 -12.78
CA PRO A 651 1.04 25.03 -11.69
C PRO A 651 1.09 26.53 -12.01
N THR A 652 1.42 26.90 -13.26
CA THR A 652 1.44 28.30 -13.71
C THR A 652 0.04 28.89 -13.75
N VAL A 653 -0.92 28.14 -14.31
CA VAL A 653 -2.31 28.59 -14.44
C VAL A 653 -2.97 28.68 -13.07
N LEU A 654 -2.67 27.77 -12.16
CA LEU A 654 -3.12 27.84 -10.77
C LEU A 654 -2.57 29.09 -10.06
N GLN A 655 -1.29 29.43 -10.25
CA GLN A 655 -0.74 30.68 -9.71
C GLN A 655 -1.45 31.91 -10.32
N LEU A 656 -1.79 31.89 -11.61
CA LEU A 656 -2.57 32.97 -12.23
C LEU A 656 -3.98 33.06 -11.65
N ALA A 657 -4.64 31.92 -11.40
CA ALA A 657 -5.94 31.87 -10.75
C ALA A 657 -5.91 32.52 -9.35
N ARG A 658 -4.84 32.30 -8.57
CA ARG A 658 -4.62 32.98 -7.28
C ARG A 658 -4.53 34.49 -7.43
N VAL A 659 -3.74 34.97 -8.40
CA VAL A 659 -3.58 36.41 -8.68
C VAL A 659 -4.90 37.05 -9.12
N VAL A 660 -5.68 36.37 -9.97
CA VAL A 660 -6.99 36.84 -10.45
C VAL A 660 -8.02 36.85 -9.30
N SER A 661 -8.12 35.76 -8.55
CA SER A 661 -9.09 35.60 -7.45
C SER A 661 -8.91 36.65 -6.35
N ALA A 662 -7.69 37.10 -6.10
CA ALA A 662 -7.39 38.13 -5.10
C ALA A 662 -8.10 39.48 -5.36
N TRP A 663 -8.52 39.77 -6.60
CA TRP A 663 -9.23 41.00 -6.95
C TRP A 663 -10.75 40.93 -6.70
N ALA A 664 -11.32 39.73 -6.58
CA ALA A 664 -12.78 39.51 -6.44
C ALA A 664 -13.61 40.31 -7.48
N ASP A 665 -13.13 40.33 -8.73
CA ASP A 665 -13.70 41.07 -9.86
C ASP A 665 -14.23 40.08 -10.93
N GLU A 666 -15.49 40.25 -11.33
CA GLU A 666 -16.17 39.34 -12.27
C GLU A 666 -15.59 39.43 -13.68
N ASP A 667 -15.32 40.65 -14.18
CA ASP A 667 -14.82 40.85 -15.54
C ASP A 667 -13.42 40.24 -15.71
N LEU A 668 -12.54 40.41 -14.72
CA LEU A 668 -11.22 39.79 -14.74
C LEU A 668 -11.29 38.26 -14.64
N SER A 669 -12.17 37.73 -13.78
CA SER A 669 -12.39 36.28 -13.64
C SER A 669 -12.89 35.67 -14.95
N GLU A 670 -13.86 36.31 -15.59
CA GLU A 670 -14.42 35.87 -16.87
C GLU A 670 -13.36 35.85 -17.99
N ARG A 671 -12.53 36.90 -18.09
CA ARG A 671 -11.41 36.92 -19.05
C ARG A 671 -10.42 35.80 -18.81
N PHE A 672 -10.10 35.53 -17.54
CA PHE A 672 -9.22 34.42 -17.17
C PHE A 672 -9.84 33.06 -17.55
N ARG A 673 -11.11 32.82 -17.19
CA ARG A 673 -11.86 31.60 -17.49
C ARG A 673 -11.91 31.28 -18.98
N GLN A 674 -12.23 32.29 -19.80
CA GLN A 674 -12.31 32.14 -21.26
C GLN A 674 -10.97 31.70 -21.85
N ARG A 675 -9.86 32.21 -21.29
CA ARG A 675 -8.48 31.89 -21.71
C ARG A 675 -8.00 30.55 -21.16
N PHE A 676 -8.41 30.21 -19.96
CA PHE A 676 -7.94 29.06 -19.21
C PHE A 676 -9.13 28.25 -18.68
N ALA A 677 -9.91 27.61 -19.55
CA ALA A 677 -11.01 26.77 -19.12
C ALA A 677 -10.54 25.70 -18.13
N PHE A 678 -11.30 25.46 -17.05
CA PHE A 678 -10.85 24.57 -15.98
C PHE A 678 -10.60 23.14 -16.47
N ALA A 679 -9.59 22.48 -15.89
CA ALA A 679 -9.11 21.16 -16.30
C ALA A 679 -9.17 20.18 -15.11
N PRO A 680 -10.32 19.51 -14.84
CA PRO A 680 -10.47 18.70 -13.63
C PRO A 680 -9.45 17.57 -13.54
N ASP A 681 -9.12 16.92 -14.66
CA ASP A 681 -8.16 15.80 -14.70
C ASP A 681 -6.70 16.28 -14.54
N ALA A 682 -6.40 17.54 -14.87
CA ALA A 682 -5.09 18.13 -14.61
C ALA A 682 -4.86 18.46 -13.12
N TYR A 683 -5.94 18.72 -12.37
CA TYR A 683 -5.90 19.06 -10.94
C TYR A 683 -6.35 17.92 -10.02
N ALA A 684 -6.70 16.74 -10.55
CA ALA A 684 -7.28 15.64 -9.79
C ALA A 684 -6.45 15.23 -8.55
N ALA A 685 -5.13 15.07 -8.71
CA ALA A 685 -4.25 14.71 -7.60
C ALA A 685 -4.16 15.81 -6.53
N HIS A 686 -4.18 17.08 -6.94
CA HIS A 686 -4.17 18.20 -6.02
C HIS A 686 -5.49 18.27 -5.24
N ALA A 687 -6.62 18.17 -5.94
CA ALA A 687 -7.95 18.20 -5.33
C ALA A 687 -8.23 17.01 -4.40
N ALA A 688 -7.67 15.83 -4.69
CA ALA A 688 -7.74 14.68 -3.79
C ALA A 688 -7.01 14.93 -2.46
N ARG A 689 -5.93 15.70 -2.48
CA ARG A 689 -5.12 16.04 -1.29
C ARG A 689 -5.69 17.23 -0.52
N ALA A 690 -6.17 18.25 -1.22
CA ALA A 690 -6.50 19.56 -0.62
C ALA A 690 -7.99 19.93 -0.66
N GLY A 691 -8.84 19.16 -1.35
CA GLY A 691 -10.27 19.44 -1.51
C GLY A 691 -11.05 19.54 -0.20
N ASP A 692 -11.69 20.69 0.06
CA ASP A 692 -12.73 20.78 1.10
C ASP A 692 -14.04 20.17 0.58
N PHE A 693 -14.71 19.33 1.37
CA PHE A 693 -16.06 18.86 1.02
C PHE A 693 -17.03 20.03 0.85
N ILE A 694 -17.86 20.06 -0.21
CA ILE A 694 -18.87 21.09 -0.39
C ILE A 694 -20.26 20.46 -0.46
N GLY A 695 -21.18 20.89 0.41
CA GLY A 695 -22.56 20.45 0.36
C GLY A 695 -23.25 20.50 1.73
N PRO A 696 -24.56 20.79 1.80
CA PRO A 696 -25.48 21.03 0.67
C PRO A 696 -25.30 22.42 0.03
N VAL A 697 -25.99 22.64 -1.10
CA VAL A 697 -25.97 23.87 -1.90
C VAL A 697 -27.41 24.34 -2.19
N PHE A 698 -27.65 25.65 -2.09
CA PHE A 698 -28.96 26.26 -2.34
C PHE A 698 -28.83 27.52 -3.21
N ALA A 699 -29.36 27.47 -4.43
CA ALA A 699 -29.53 28.63 -5.28
C ALA A 699 -30.77 29.45 -4.86
N LEU A 700 -30.57 30.75 -4.68
CA LEU A 700 -31.61 31.72 -4.31
C LEU A 700 -32.07 32.53 -5.53
N ASP A 701 -33.30 33.04 -5.48
CA ASP A 701 -33.92 33.79 -6.58
C ASP A 701 -33.26 35.16 -6.83
N ASP A 702 -32.48 35.67 -5.87
CA ASP A 702 -31.70 36.91 -5.98
C ASP A 702 -30.30 36.70 -6.61
N GLY A 703 -30.01 35.48 -7.09
CA GLY A 703 -28.76 35.11 -7.74
C GLY A 703 -27.65 34.68 -6.78
N ARG A 704 -27.88 34.71 -5.45
CA ARG A 704 -26.91 34.17 -4.49
C ARG A 704 -26.97 32.65 -4.42
N VAL A 705 -25.85 32.05 -4.06
CA VAL A 705 -25.77 30.63 -3.70
C VAL A 705 -25.28 30.48 -2.28
N ILE A 706 -25.99 29.70 -1.49
CA ILE A 706 -25.60 29.35 -0.12
C ILE A 706 -25.04 27.94 -0.12
N ALA A 707 -23.82 27.77 0.38
CA ALA A 707 -23.15 26.46 0.43
C ALA A 707 -22.50 26.23 1.79
N ARG A 708 -22.41 24.96 2.20
CA ARG A 708 -21.57 24.54 3.33
C ARG A 708 -20.23 24.03 2.80
N ILE A 709 -19.14 24.59 3.30
CA ILE A 709 -17.76 24.16 3.05
C ILE A 709 -17.29 23.36 4.26
N GLY A 710 -16.67 22.21 4.05
CA GLY A 710 -16.35 21.21 5.07
C GLY A 710 -17.48 20.21 5.30
N ALA A 711 -17.10 18.97 5.63
CA ALA A 711 -18.04 17.91 5.98
C ALA A 711 -18.80 18.27 7.26
N ALA A 712 -20.04 17.79 7.38
CA ALA A 712 -20.85 18.06 8.56
C ALA A 712 -20.13 17.64 9.85
N GLY A 713 -20.10 18.54 10.85
CA GLY A 713 -19.49 18.32 12.17
C GLY A 713 -17.96 18.28 12.21
N HIS A 714 -17.27 18.64 11.13
CA HIS A 714 -15.86 19.00 11.19
C HIS A 714 -15.72 20.41 11.77
N ASP A 715 -14.70 20.68 12.58
CA ASP A 715 -14.50 22.00 13.21
C ASP A 715 -14.28 23.14 12.18
N ALA A 716 -13.84 22.77 10.97
CA ALA A 716 -13.64 23.68 9.85
C ALA A 716 -14.91 23.93 9.01
N ALA A 717 -16.02 23.26 9.34
CA ALA A 717 -17.28 23.37 8.59
C ALA A 717 -17.89 24.76 8.75
N ARG A 718 -18.25 25.39 7.64
CA ARG A 718 -18.67 26.79 7.58
C ARG A 718 -19.66 27.04 6.47
N TRP A 719 -20.62 27.92 6.71
CA TRP A 719 -21.58 28.35 5.70
C TRP A 719 -21.13 29.63 5.02
N VAL A 720 -21.28 29.67 3.70
CA VAL A 720 -20.90 30.81 2.86
C VAL A 720 -22.05 31.19 1.95
N ALA A 721 -22.20 32.50 1.72
CA ALA A 721 -23.01 33.06 0.65
C ALA A 721 -22.08 33.54 -0.46
N LEU A 722 -22.33 33.07 -1.68
CA LEU A 722 -21.57 33.41 -2.87
C LEU A 722 -22.44 34.25 -3.81
N GLN A 723 -21.88 35.32 -4.33
CA GLN A 723 -22.50 36.19 -5.32
C GLN A 723 -21.44 36.74 -6.24
N GLY A 724 -21.46 36.33 -7.51
CA GLY A 724 -20.38 36.65 -8.43
C GLY A 724 -19.04 36.11 -7.93
N ALA A 725 -18.01 36.96 -8.01
CA ALA A 725 -16.67 36.70 -7.49
C ALA A 725 -16.51 36.99 -5.98
N ARG A 726 -17.61 37.21 -5.23
CA ARG A 726 -17.57 37.55 -3.80
C ARG A 726 -18.11 36.44 -2.91
N GLN A 727 -17.41 36.22 -1.81
CA GLN A 727 -17.83 35.36 -0.71
C GLN A 727 -18.15 36.17 0.55
N THR A 728 -19.22 35.78 1.24
CA THR A 728 -19.57 36.26 2.58
C THR A 728 -19.74 35.07 3.52
N LEU A 729 -19.02 35.08 4.65
CA LEU A 729 -19.19 34.06 5.69
C LEU A 729 -20.51 34.26 6.45
N LEU A 730 -21.19 33.16 6.78
CA LEU A 730 -22.42 33.14 7.57
C LEU A 730 -22.18 32.44 8.93
N PRO A 731 -21.47 33.08 9.88
CA PRO A 731 -20.97 32.41 11.08
C PRO A 731 -22.07 31.96 12.06
N THR A 732 -23.25 32.57 11.98
CA THR A 732 -24.39 32.21 12.83
C THR A 732 -25.18 31.01 12.30
N LEU A 733 -24.94 30.60 11.05
CA LEU A 733 -25.68 29.50 10.43
C LEU A 733 -24.95 28.19 10.72
N GLN A 734 -25.64 27.23 11.32
CA GLN A 734 -25.14 25.89 11.65
C GLN A 734 -25.84 24.79 10.82
N GLY A 735 -27.03 25.08 10.30
CA GLY A 735 -27.74 24.21 9.37
C GLY A 735 -28.70 24.99 8.49
N LEU A 736 -28.90 24.53 7.26
CA LEU A 736 -29.85 25.10 6.30
C LEU A 736 -30.55 23.99 5.51
N GLY A 737 -31.84 24.20 5.25
CA GLY A 737 -32.69 23.32 4.45
C GLY A 737 -33.73 24.11 3.67
N ARG A 738 -34.27 23.51 2.61
CA ARG A 738 -35.31 24.12 1.77
C ARG A 738 -36.43 23.13 1.45
N SER A 739 -37.67 23.61 1.43
CA SER A 739 -38.84 22.79 1.15
C SER A 739 -38.89 22.37 -0.33
N PRO A 740 -39.62 21.29 -0.67
CA PRO A 740 -39.77 20.84 -2.06
C PRO A 740 -40.26 21.92 -3.01
N ASN A 741 -41.21 22.77 -2.57
CA ASN A 741 -41.71 23.90 -3.38
C ASN A 741 -40.79 25.13 -3.38
N ARG A 742 -39.62 25.06 -2.74
CA ARG A 742 -38.59 26.11 -2.63
C ARG A 742 -38.98 27.37 -1.83
N HIS A 743 -40.20 27.47 -1.32
CA HIS A 743 -40.69 28.70 -0.66
C HIS A 743 -40.36 28.78 0.84
N CYS A 744 -40.14 27.65 1.52
CA CYS A 744 -39.83 27.62 2.94
C CYS A 744 -38.37 27.20 3.16
N PHE A 745 -37.67 27.90 4.05
CA PHE A 745 -36.31 27.59 4.46
C PHE A 745 -36.26 27.27 5.94
N ALA A 746 -35.55 26.21 6.31
CA ALA A 746 -35.23 25.87 7.70
C ALA A 746 -33.80 26.30 7.99
N GLN A 747 -33.58 27.02 9.09
CA GLN A 747 -32.29 27.52 9.53
C GLN A 747 -32.02 27.04 10.96
N SER A 748 -30.77 26.73 11.27
CA SER A 748 -30.32 26.44 12.63
C SER A 748 -29.18 27.36 13.02
N ASP A 749 -29.25 27.92 14.23
CA ASP A 749 -28.17 28.67 14.87
C ASP A 749 -27.36 27.81 15.87
N GLY A 750 -27.67 26.51 15.95
CA GLY A 750 -27.11 25.57 16.92
C GLY A 750 -27.88 25.49 18.24
N GLN A 751 -28.82 26.41 18.50
CA GLN A 751 -29.71 26.36 19.67
C GLN A 751 -31.14 25.99 19.28
N TYR A 752 -31.64 26.51 18.15
CA TYR A 752 -32.99 26.29 17.67
C TYR A 752 -32.99 26.10 16.17
N ILE A 753 -34.02 25.39 15.69
CA ILE A 753 -34.37 25.40 14.27
C ILE A 753 -35.54 26.35 14.08
N THR A 754 -35.45 27.22 13.08
CA THR A 754 -36.52 28.13 12.68
C THR A 754 -36.86 27.96 11.21
N THR A 755 -38.13 28.12 10.86
CA THR A 755 -38.60 28.12 9.47
C THR A 755 -38.98 29.52 9.03
N HIS A 756 -38.69 29.86 7.79
CA HIS A 756 -38.86 31.19 7.22
C HIS A 756 -39.46 31.12 5.81
N GLN A 757 -40.25 32.13 5.45
CA GLN A 757 -40.71 32.30 4.07
C GLN A 757 -39.63 32.98 3.22
N GLY A 758 -38.87 32.19 2.47
CA GLY A 758 -37.62 32.60 1.83
C GLY A 758 -36.42 32.63 2.80
N PHE A 759 -35.20 32.68 2.25
CA PHE A 759 -33.98 32.73 3.05
C PHE A 759 -33.86 34.08 3.81
N GLY A 760 -33.89 34.04 5.14
CA GLY A 760 -33.87 35.24 5.98
C GLY A 760 -35.17 36.05 5.95
N GLY A 761 -36.26 35.50 5.43
CA GLY A 761 -37.57 36.14 5.40
C GLY A 761 -38.33 36.05 6.74
N PRO A 762 -39.63 36.37 6.76
CA PRO A 762 -40.46 36.31 7.96
C PRO A 762 -40.45 34.92 8.62
N LEU A 763 -40.34 34.90 9.95
CA LEU A 763 -40.39 33.67 10.76
C LEU A 763 -41.79 33.03 10.68
N ILE A 764 -41.82 31.72 10.41
CA ILE A 764 -43.03 30.90 10.37
C ILE A 764 -43.21 30.15 11.70
N ALA A 765 -42.20 29.36 12.09
CA ALA A 765 -42.23 28.54 13.30
C ALA A 765 -40.82 28.32 13.90
N ARG A 766 -40.78 27.83 15.14
CA ARG A 766 -39.56 27.50 15.89
C ARG A 766 -39.70 26.11 16.48
N PHE A 767 -38.61 25.34 16.43
CA PHE A 767 -38.56 23.94 16.83
C PHE A 767 -37.47 23.70 17.87
N ALA A 768 -37.69 22.70 18.72
CA ALA A 768 -36.67 22.19 19.64
C ALA A 768 -35.66 21.31 18.89
N MET A 769 -34.41 21.32 19.36
CA MET A 769 -33.35 20.45 18.85
C MET A 769 -33.49 19.04 19.44
N PRO A 770 -33.30 17.97 18.62
CA PRO A 770 -33.13 16.64 19.17
C PRO A 770 -31.89 16.57 20.04
N GLN A 771 -31.90 15.62 20.96
CA GLN A 771 -30.84 15.32 21.92
C GLN A 771 -30.11 14.03 21.57
N GLY A 772 -30.64 13.23 20.65
CA GLY A 772 -30.02 12.01 20.13
C GLY A 772 -30.46 10.72 20.80
N HIS A 773 -31.25 10.81 21.88
CA HIS A 773 -31.70 9.67 22.70
C HIS A 773 -33.24 9.54 22.74
N GLU A 774 -33.97 10.34 21.96
CA GLU A 774 -35.42 10.27 21.86
C GLU A 774 -35.87 8.88 21.42
N ALA A 775 -36.91 8.32 22.05
CA ALA A 775 -37.48 7.02 21.70
C ALA A 775 -36.49 5.84 21.67
N VAL A 776 -35.32 5.96 22.30
CA VAL A 776 -34.38 4.85 22.49
C VAL A 776 -34.89 3.94 23.62
N PRO A 777 -34.94 2.61 23.43
CA PRO A 777 -35.38 1.66 24.47
C PRO A 777 -34.54 1.71 25.74
N ALA A 778 -35.15 1.45 26.90
CA ALA A 778 -34.47 1.56 28.20
C ALA A 778 -33.29 0.58 28.41
N ASN A 779 -33.24 -0.52 27.65
CA ASN A 779 -32.11 -1.46 27.63
C ASN A 779 -30.90 -0.88 26.87
N VAL A 780 -31.10 0.13 26.02
CA VAL A 780 -30.06 0.86 25.31
C VAL A 780 -29.67 2.11 26.10
N ARG A 781 -28.44 2.13 26.63
CA ARG A 781 -27.95 3.22 27.50
C ARG A 781 -27.39 4.42 26.71
N ALA A 782 -28.11 4.87 25.69
CA ALA A 782 -27.71 6.05 24.92
C ALA A 782 -27.90 7.34 25.73
N VAL A 783 -26.89 8.20 25.79
CA VAL A 783 -26.97 9.52 26.45
C VAL A 783 -27.27 10.63 25.44
N ALA A 784 -27.80 11.75 25.94
CA ALA A 784 -27.89 12.98 25.17
C ALA A 784 -26.48 13.48 24.81
N GLY A 785 -26.31 14.04 23.62
CA GLY A 785 -25.01 14.59 23.22
C GLY A 785 -25.03 15.50 22.01
N PRO A 786 -23.90 16.18 21.72
CA PRO A 786 -23.78 17.13 20.62
C PRO A 786 -24.13 16.53 19.24
N LEU A 787 -23.89 15.23 19.04
CA LEU A 787 -24.27 14.54 17.79
C LEU A 787 -25.77 14.60 17.51
N GLY A 788 -26.61 14.53 18.55
CA GLY A 788 -28.07 14.63 18.41
C GLY A 788 -28.56 16.03 18.04
N GLN A 789 -27.74 17.06 18.28
CA GLN A 789 -28.03 18.46 17.97
C GLN A 789 -27.41 18.91 16.64
N ARG A 790 -26.76 18.02 15.89
CA ARG A 790 -26.24 18.37 14.56
C ARG A 790 -27.38 18.54 13.56
N CYS A 791 -27.16 19.44 12.60
CA CYS A 791 -28.07 19.69 11.47
C CYS A 791 -27.43 19.30 10.15
N ASP A 792 -27.19 18.00 9.94
CA ASP A 792 -26.48 17.50 8.76
C ASP A 792 -27.32 17.68 7.50
N THR A 793 -28.63 17.37 7.58
CA THR A 793 -29.65 17.64 6.54
C THR A 793 -30.93 18.17 7.18
N LEU A 794 -31.49 19.24 6.61
CA LEU A 794 -32.78 19.81 7.00
C LEU A 794 -33.71 19.86 5.78
N ILE A 795 -34.96 19.41 5.93
CA ILE A 795 -36.00 19.51 4.89
C ILE A 795 -37.30 20.02 5.55
N PRO A 796 -37.61 21.32 5.47
CA PRO A 796 -38.90 21.83 5.94
C PRO A 796 -40.04 21.36 5.04
N PHE A 797 -41.20 21.15 5.64
CA PHE A 797 -42.46 21.06 4.91
C PHE A 797 -42.81 22.44 4.33
N ASN A 798 -43.56 22.46 3.24
CA ASN A 798 -44.04 23.64 2.51
C ASN A 798 -44.83 24.60 3.39
N ASP A 799 -45.50 24.11 4.44
CA ASP A 799 -46.22 24.91 5.43
C ASP A 799 -45.30 25.59 6.48
N GLY A 800 -44.03 25.17 6.55
CA GLY A 800 -43.06 25.60 7.54
C GLY A 800 -43.39 25.21 9.00
N GLN A 801 -44.44 24.43 9.25
CA GLN A 801 -44.86 23.97 10.58
C GLN A 801 -44.24 22.62 10.97
N ARG A 802 -43.54 21.97 10.04
CA ARG A 802 -42.82 20.71 10.24
C ARG A 802 -41.45 20.74 9.58
N VAL A 803 -40.49 20.03 10.15
CA VAL A 803 -39.14 19.91 9.60
C VAL A 803 -38.63 18.48 9.76
N LEU A 804 -38.06 17.91 8.70
CA LEU A 804 -37.22 16.72 8.80
C LEU A 804 -35.79 17.12 9.07
N LEU A 805 -35.18 16.44 10.04
CA LEU A 805 -33.79 16.61 10.41
C LEU A 805 -33.11 15.24 10.42
N ALA A 806 -32.04 15.11 9.65
CA ALA A 806 -31.13 13.96 9.75
C ALA A 806 -29.81 14.40 10.36
N ASN A 807 -29.29 13.57 11.26
CA ASN A 807 -27.99 13.71 11.90
C ASN A 807 -27.41 12.33 12.25
N PRO A 808 -26.18 12.22 12.79
CA PRO A 808 -25.56 10.92 13.03
C PRO A 808 -26.32 10.02 14.01
N THR A 809 -27.27 10.56 14.77
CA THR A 809 -28.06 9.76 15.71
C THR A 809 -29.36 9.24 15.10
N GLY A 810 -29.83 9.76 13.96
CA GLY A 810 -31.12 9.34 13.37
C GLY A 810 -31.77 10.38 12.47
N VAL A 811 -32.99 10.05 12.00
CA VAL A 811 -33.88 10.97 11.30
C VAL A 811 -35.07 11.32 12.21
N TYR A 812 -35.37 12.61 12.30
CA TYR A 812 -36.37 13.18 13.19
C TYR A 812 -37.40 14.00 12.42
N LEU A 813 -38.66 13.86 12.81
CA LEU A 813 -39.76 14.72 12.40
C LEU A 813 -40.08 15.70 13.54
N LEU A 814 -39.84 16.98 13.27
CA LEU A 814 -40.06 18.08 14.20
C LEU A 814 -41.41 18.75 13.90
N ARG A 815 -42.19 19.05 14.93
CA ARG A 815 -43.48 19.76 14.84
C ARG A 815 -43.45 21.02 15.70
N ALA A 816 -44.15 22.07 15.25
CA ALA A 816 -44.30 23.28 16.04
C ALA A 816 -45.41 23.12 17.08
N GLY A 817 -45.12 23.12 18.40
CA GLY A 817 -46.20 23.19 19.41
C GLY A 817 -46.02 22.58 20.82
N GLY A 818 -44.85 22.67 21.46
CA GLY A 818 -44.59 22.27 22.85
C GLY A 818 -44.54 20.76 23.17
N GLY A 819 -43.44 20.32 23.81
CA GLY A 819 -43.33 19.13 24.68
C GLY A 819 -43.24 17.75 24.01
N ALA A 820 -44.06 17.46 23.00
CA ALA A 820 -44.08 16.20 22.25
C ALA A 820 -43.65 16.38 20.76
N ASP A 821 -42.81 17.39 20.52
CA ASP A 821 -42.52 17.98 19.21
C ASP A 821 -41.41 17.30 18.40
N VAL A 822 -40.61 16.43 19.03
CA VAL A 822 -39.47 15.76 18.40
C VAL A 822 -39.76 14.26 18.34
N GLN A 823 -40.02 13.76 17.14
CA GLN A 823 -40.28 12.34 16.90
C GLN A 823 -39.11 11.74 16.12
N ARG A 824 -38.40 10.75 16.69
CA ARG A 824 -37.50 9.91 15.90
C ARG A 824 -38.33 9.05 14.96
N ILE A 825 -38.08 9.15 13.66
CA ILE A 825 -38.73 8.34 12.63
C ILE A 825 -37.77 7.32 12.02
N HIS A 826 -36.47 7.40 12.32
CA HIS A 826 -35.45 6.41 11.96
C HIS A 826 -34.26 6.42 12.92
N PRO A 827 -33.77 5.26 13.40
CA PRO A 827 -34.42 3.95 13.36
C PRO A 827 -35.69 3.93 14.23
N GLN A 828 -36.66 3.09 13.87
CA GLN A 828 -37.92 2.94 14.63
C GLN A 828 -37.89 1.78 15.63
N THR A 829 -37.02 0.79 15.41
CA THR A 829 -36.82 -0.38 16.28
C THR A 829 -35.33 -0.60 16.58
N PHE A 830 -35.05 -1.23 17.73
CA PHE A 830 -33.71 -1.64 18.15
C PHE A 830 -33.80 -3.11 18.57
N ASP A 831 -33.65 -4.02 17.61
CA ASP A 831 -33.79 -5.46 17.82
C ASP A 831 -32.43 -6.09 18.17
N GLU A 832 -32.41 -7.03 19.11
CA GLU A 832 -31.15 -7.71 19.55
C GLU A 832 -30.49 -8.53 18.43
N ASP A 833 -31.29 -9.06 17.50
CA ASP A 833 -30.86 -9.90 16.36
C ASP A 833 -31.10 -9.22 14.98
N GLY A 834 -31.46 -7.94 14.97
CA GLY A 834 -31.72 -7.18 13.74
C GLY A 834 -30.48 -6.46 13.19
N PRO A 835 -30.59 -5.77 12.04
CA PRO A 835 -29.49 -4.96 11.50
C PRO A 835 -29.01 -3.87 12.48
N TYR A 836 -29.89 -3.45 13.40
CA TYR A 836 -29.68 -2.38 14.39
C TYR A 836 -29.29 -2.88 15.77
N THR A 837 -28.30 -3.76 15.85
CA THR A 837 -27.76 -4.13 17.17
C THR A 837 -27.07 -2.92 17.81
N TRP A 838 -27.36 -2.67 19.08
CA TRP A 838 -26.75 -1.58 19.85
C TRP A 838 -25.20 -1.61 19.83
N PRO A 839 -24.52 -2.77 19.97
CA PRO A 839 -23.06 -2.84 19.92
C PRO A 839 -22.44 -2.33 18.61
N LYS A 840 -23.16 -2.43 17.49
CA LYS A 840 -22.65 -2.01 16.18
C LYS A 840 -22.71 -0.49 15.96
N ASN A 841 -23.71 0.17 16.57
CA ASN A 841 -24.05 1.57 16.30
C ASN A 841 -23.76 2.50 17.49
N GLN A 842 -22.92 2.07 18.43
CA GLN A 842 -22.56 2.85 19.60
C GLN A 842 -21.20 3.56 19.40
N LEU A 843 -21.11 4.81 19.83
CA LEU A 843 -19.87 5.57 19.93
C LEU A 843 -19.62 5.96 21.38
N GLU A 844 -18.46 5.58 21.90
CA GLU A 844 -18.02 6.00 23.24
C GLU A 844 -17.52 7.44 23.21
N THR A 845 -18.03 8.27 24.13
CA THR A 845 -17.60 9.66 24.30
C THR A 845 -17.27 9.94 25.76
N ALA A 846 -16.59 11.05 26.04
CA ALA A 846 -16.28 11.46 27.41
C ALA A 846 -17.53 11.65 28.30
N GLY A 847 -18.72 11.86 27.69
CA GLY A 847 -20.00 12.02 28.39
C GLY A 847 -20.84 10.74 28.50
N GLY A 848 -20.37 9.62 27.96
CA GLY A 848 -21.09 8.35 27.87
C GLY A 848 -21.31 7.87 26.43
N THR A 849 -22.03 6.78 26.28
CA THR A 849 -22.27 6.13 24.98
C THR A 849 -23.40 6.81 24.21
N VAL A 850 -23.15 7.20 22.96
CA VAL A 850 -24.16 7.81 22.06
C VAL A 850 -24.43 6.91 20.85
N LEU A 851 -25.61 7.08 20.24
CA LEU A 851 -25.94 6.42 18.98
C LEU A 851 -25.22 7.11 17.81
N ALA A 852 -24.58 6.35 16.93
CA ALA A 852 -23.91 6.85 15.74
C ALA A 852 -24.18 5.91 14.56
N LEU A 853 -24.87 6.43 13.55
CA LEU A 853 -25.30 5.76 12.33
C LEU A 853 -24.51 6.33 11.14
N GLY A 854 -24.17 5.45 10.19
CA GLY A 854 -23.45 5.82 8.97
C GLY A 854 -24.39 5.98 7.76
N MET A 855 -24.08 6.94 6.88
CA MET A 855 -24.75 7.12 5.58
C MET A 855 -26.28 7.28 5.65
N LEU A 856 -26.78 8.01 6.66
CA LEU A 856 -28.22 8.29 6.72
C LEU A 856 -28.67 9.07 5.48
N HIS A 857 -29.85 8.73 4.98
CA HIS A 857 -30.52 9.45 3.91
C HIS A 857 -31.96 9.75 4.27
N VAL A 858 -32.45 10.89 3.79
CA VAL A 858 -33.84 11.35 3.97
C VAL A 858 -34.30 12.11 2.74
N ALA A 859 -35.54 11.86 2.31
CA ALA A 859 -36.22 12.63 1.25
C ALA A 859 -37.69 12.84 1.60
N LEU A 860 -38.27 13.94 1.10
CA LEU A 860 -39.69 14.31 1.23
C LEU A 860 -40.30 14.46 -0.16
N SER A 861 -41.46 13.84 -0.40
CA SER A 861 -42.15 13.96 -1.68
C SER A 861 -42.66 15.39 -1.93
N PRO A 862 -42.76 15.85 -3.19
CA PRO A 862 -43.23 17.22 -3.49
C PRO A 862 -44.63 17.54 -2.95
N ASP A 863 -45.51 16.54 -2.87
CA ASP A 863 -46.86 16.62 -2.32
C ASP A 863 -46.93 16.38 -0.80
N GLU A 864 -45.78 16.15 -0.16
CA GLU A 864 -45.57 15.98 1.28
C GLU A 864 -46.30 14.78 1.90
N ARG A 865 -46.77 13.83 1.08
CA ARG A 865 -47.47 12.63 1.54
C ARG A 865 -46.53 11.51 1.96
N HIS A 866 -45.31 11.49 1.41
CA HIS A 866 -44.37 10.41 1.57
C HIS A 866 -43.00 10.91 2.00
N MET A 867 -42.34 10.12 2.84
CA MET A 867 -40.96 10.32 3.24
C MET A 867 -40.17 9.04 2.96
N ALA A 868 -38.95 9.17 2.46
CA ALA A 868 -38.04 8.04 2.30
C ALA A 868 -36.87 8.22 3.27
N VAL A 869 -36.54 7.18 4.05
CA VAL A 869 -35.46 7.22 5.05
C VAL A 869 -34.68 5.90 5.06
N GLY A 870 -33.44 5.96 5.54
CA GLY A 870 -32.61 4.78 5.77
C GLY A 870 -31.18 5.17 6.14
N ASP A 871 -30.34 4.16 6.28
CA ASP A 871 -28.90 4.22 6.53
C ASP A 871 -28.19 2.98 5.95
N GLN A 872 -26.86 2.91 6.06
CA GLN A 872 -26.04 1.84 5.44
C GLN A 872 -26.38 0.42 5.93
N ASP A 873 -26.96 0.28 7.12
CA ASP A 873 -27.28 -1.01 7.73
C ASP A 873 -28.75 -1.40 7.55
N SER A 874 -29.50 -0.62 6.77
CA SER A 874 -30.95 -0.70 6.67
C SER A 874 -31.47 -1.14 5.31
N THR A 875 -32.75 -1.46 5.21
CA THR A 875 -33.51 -1.35 3.96
C THR A 875 -33.96 0.10 3.72
N HIS A 876 -34.31 0.48 2.49
CA HIS A 876 -34.96 1.76 2.26
C HIS A 876 -36.40 1.75 2.78
N LEU A 877 -36.76 2.70 3.65
CA LEU A 877 -38.09 2.79 4.26
C LEU A 877 -38.91 3.90 3.62
N LEU A 878 -40.16 3.59 3.27
CA LEU A 878 -41.16 4.56 2.83
C LEU A 878 -42.16 4.78 3.97
N LEU A 879 -42.28 6.03 4.41
CA LEU A 879 -43.17 6.46 5.49
C LEU A 879 -44.25 7.40 4.95
N ASN A 880 -45.37 7.52 5.66
CA ASN A 880 -46.36 8.57 5.43
C ASN A 880 -45.94 9.91 6.06
N ALA A 881 -46.72 10.97 5.86
CA ALA A 881 -46.46 12.32 6.39
C ALA A 881 -46.38 12.42 7.94
N GLU A 882 -46.88 11.42 8.66
CA GLU A 882 -46.85 11.34 10.13
C GLU A 882 -45.64 10.53 10.66
N GLY A 883 -44.84 9.93 9.77
CA GLY A 883 -43.69 9.10 10.11
C GLY A 883 -44.02 7.63 10.34
N LEU A 884 -45.20 7.16 9.93
CA LEU A 884 -45.59 5.75 10.02
C LEU A 884 -45.08 4.97 8.80
N LEU A 885 -44.52 3.79 9.03
CA LEU A 885 -44.02 2.90 7.97
C LEU A 885 -45.15 2.44 7.05
N LEU A 886 -44.96 2.64 5.75
CA LEU A 886 -45.83 2.13 4.68
C LEU A 886 -45.25 0.88 4.03
N ARG A 887 -43.96 0.91 3.65
CA ARG A 887 -43.25 -0.18 2.98
C ARG A 887 -41.74 -0.15 3.27
N HIS A 888 -41.09 -1.31 3.18
CA HIS A 888 -39.63 -1.46 3.08
C HIS A 888 -39.25 -1.91 1.66
N TYR A 889 -38.08 -1.49 1.19
CA TYR A 889 -37.51 -1.93 -0.08
C TYR A 889 -36.08 -2.41 0.13
N GLU A 890 -35.84 -3.66 -0.26
CA GLU A 890 -34.52 -4.26 -0.22
C GLU A 890 -33.55 -3.51 -1.15
N PRO A 891 -32.31 -3.28 -0.72
CA PRO A 891 -31.35 -2.58 -1.54
C PRO A 891 -30.78 -3.49 -2.62
N LEU A 892 -30.45 -2.90 -3.76
CA LEU A 892 -29.85 -3.62 -4.90
C LEU A 892 -28.32 -3.78 -4.79
N SER A 893 -27.71 -3.26 -3.72
CA SER A 893 -26.28 -3.31 -3.42
C SER A 893 -26.08 -3.25 -1.90
N SER A 894 -24.83 -3.27 -1.43
CA SER A 894 -24.46 -3.51 -0.04
C SER A 894 -24.91 -2.42 0.94
N TYR A 895 -24.75 -1.14 0.61
CA TYR A 895 -24.95 -0.02 1.56
C TYR A 895 -25.93 1.03 1.03
N PRO A 896 -27.17 1.05 1.53
CA PRO A 896 -28.17 2.08 1.20
C PRO A 896 -27.75 3.44 1.70
N HIS A 897 -27.79 4.45 0.83
CA HIS A 897 -27.24 5.76 1.22
C HIS A 897 -27.83 6.98 0.53
N HIS A 898 -28.73 6.82 -0.45
CA HIS A 898 -29.37 7.97 -1.09
C HIS A 898 -30.79 7.63 -1.53
N ALA A 899 -31.70 8.59 -1.39
CA ALA A 899 -33.07 8.49 -1.87
C ALA A 899 -33.56 9.83 -2.40
N ALA A 900 -34.40 9.81 -3.43
CA ALA A 900 -35.03 10.99 -4.01
C ALA A 900 -36.37 10.64 -4.65
N PHE A 901 -37.33 11.56 -4.63
CA PHE A 901 -38.58 11.42 -5.37
C PHE A 901 -38.45 12.07 -6.74
N SER A 902 -39.17 11.54 -7.75
CA SER A 902 -39.32 12.21 -9.04
C SER A 902 -39.97 13.58 -8.90
N HIS A 903 -39.82 14.46 -9.90
CA HIS A 903 -40.31 15.84 -9.84
C HIS A 903 -41.82 15.94 -9.53
N ASN A 904 -42.62 15.00 -10.04
CA ASN A 904 -44.06 14.92 -9.80
C ASN A 904 -44.45 14.07 -8.56
N GLY A 905 -43.48 13.49 -7.86
CA GLY A 905 -43.70 12.60 -6.72
C GLY A 905 -44.26 11.21 -7.06
N ALA A 906 -44.32 10.84 -8.35
CA ALA A 906 -44.88 9.56 -8.79
C ALA A 906 -43.92 8.37 -8.60
N GLN A 907 -42.62 8.60 -8.47
CA GLN A 907 -41.62 7.56 -8.25
C GLN A 907 -40.67 7.91 -7.10
N LEU A 908 -40.19 6.88 -6.41
CA LEU A 908 -39.06 6.94 -5.48
C LEU A 908 -37.86 6.25 -6.13
N PHE A 909 -36.73 6.95 -6.16
CA PHE A 909 -35.42 6.41 -6.51
C PHE A 909 -34.62 6.16 -5.24
N ALA A 910 -34.09 4.95 -5.08
CA ALA A 910 -33.37 4.52 -3.89
C ALA A 910 -32.05 3.84 -4.30
N ASN A 911 -30.91 4.43 -3.92
CA ASN A 911 -29.58 3.97 -4.34
C ASN A 911 -28.82 3.32 -3.17
N ALA A 912 -28.15 2.22 -3.48
CA ALA A 912 -27.24 1.51 -2.60
C ALA A 912 -25.88 1.32 -3.29
N CYS A 913 -24.79 1.27 -2.51
CA CYS A 913 -23.43 1.21 -3.05
C CYS A 913 -22.54 0.12 -2.45
N HIS A 914 -21.45 -0.17 -3.15
CA HIS A 914 -20.29 -0.91 -2.66
C HIS A 914 -19.03 -0.29 -3.30
N PHE A 915 -18.08 0.20 -2.49
CA PHE A 915 -16.95 1.01 -2.96
C PHE A 915 -17.38 2.20 -3.85
N TYR A 916 -16.89 2.30 -5.09
CA TYR A 916 -17.24 3.37 -6.04
C TYR A 916 -18.43 3.01 -6.96
N GLY A 917 -18.92 1.77 -6.89
CA GLY A 917 -20.09 1.29 -7.63
C GLY A 917 -21.39 1.45 -6.85
N GLY A 918 -22.51 1.54 -7.56
CA GLY A 918 -23.84 1.56 -6.96
C GLY A 918 -24.93 1.04 -7.88
N ARG A 919 -26.12 0.81 -7.32
CA ARG A 919 -27.34 0.38 -8.02
C ARG A 919 -28.55 1.13 -7.51
N THR A 920 -29.43 1.51 -8.43
CA THR A 920 -30.63 2.30 -8.10
C THR A 920 -31.89 1.50 -8.35
N LEU A 921 -32.76 1.46 -7.36
CA LEU A 921 -34.13 0.97 -7.44
C LEU A 921 -35.08 2.13 -7.78
N ALA A 922 -35.91 1.97 -8.80
CA ALA A 922 -37.01 2.88 -9.14
C ALA A 922 -38.35 2.25 -8.71
N VAL A 923 -39.11 2.97 -7.88
CA VAL A 923 -40.32 2.47 -7.23
C VAL A 923 -41.51 3.36 -7.61
N PRO A 924 -42.51 2.86 -8.35
CA PRO A 924 -43.76 3.57 -8.60
C PRO A 924 -44.59 3.75 -7.33
N LEU A 925 -45.13 4.96 -7.11
CA LEU A 925 -45.91 5.33 -5.91
C LEU A 925 -47.41 5.52 -6.18
N ALA A 926 -47.89 5.13 -7.36
CA ALA A 926 -49.30 5.27 -7.72
C ALA A 926 -50.23 4.54 -6.72
N PRO A 927 -51.42 5.08 -6.43
CA PRO A 927 -52.43 4.41 -5.62
C PRO A 927 -53.03 3.27 -6.44
N SER A 928 -52.68 2.01 -6.18
CA SER A 928 -53.27 0.88 -6.89
C SER A 928 -54.43 0.26 -6.11
N ASP A 929 -55.63 0.38 -6.69
CA ASP A 929 -56.59 -0.73 -6.68
C ASP A 929 -56.04 -1.78 -7.68
N ASP A 930 -55.70 -2.97 -7.19
CA ASP A 930 -55.45 -4.23 -7.92
C ASP A 930 -54.46 -4.25 -9.11
N GLY A 931 -53.30 -3.58 -8.99
CA GLY A 931 -52.16 -3.80 -9.90
C GLY A 931 -51.05 -2.77 -9.78
N ALA A 932 -50.22 -2.85 -8.73
CA ALA A 932 -49.00 -2.03 -8.66
C ALA A 932 -47.97 -2.53 -9.68
N GLU A 933 -47.38 -1.63 -10.47
CA GLU A 933 -46.14 -1.92 -11.20
C GLU A 933 -45.03 -2.24 -10.19
N GLU A 934 -44.29 -3.33 -10.43
CA GLU A 934 -43.22 -3.76 -9.53
C GLU A 934 -42.02 -2.80 -9.58
N PRO A 935 -41.29 -2.63 -8.46
CA PRO A 935 -40.02 -1.92 -8.45
C PRO A 935 -39.07 -2.45 -9.52
N SER A 936 -38.38 -1.55 -10.23
CA SER A 936 -37.44 -1.91 -11.28
C SER A 936 -36.03 -1.42 -10.98
N ALA A 937 -35.03 -2.20 -11.38
CA ALA A 937 -33.64 -1.81 -11.26
C ALA A 937 -33.25 -0.91 -12.44
N LEU A 938 -32.74 0.28 -12.15
CA LEU A 938 -32.06 1.08 -13.15
C LEU A 938 -30.65 0.51 -13.32
N ASN A 939 -30.31 0.11 -14.55
CA ASN A 939 -29.04 -0.53 -14.86
C ASN A 939 -27.90 0.51 -14.96
N THR A 940 -27.65 1.22 -13.86
CA THR A 940 -26.56 2.19 -13.74
C THR A 940 -25.59 1.70 -12.67
N PRO A 941 -24.27 1.61 -12.96
CA PRO A 941 -23.27 1.17 -11.99
C PRO A 941 -22.83 2.31 -11.04
N TRP A 942 -23.65 3.36 -10.88
CA TRP A 942 -23.24 4.61 -10.26
C TRP A 942 -23.55 4.64 -8.76
N ARG A 943 -22.55 4.97 -7.96
CA ARG A 943 -22.73 5.40 -6.57
C ARG A 943 -23.21 6.85 -6.56
N ILE A 944 -24.48 7.07 -6.19
CA ILE A 944 -25.15 8.38 -6.28
C ILE A 944 -25.14 9.07 -4.92
N HIS A 945 -24.48 10.23 -4.84
CA HIS A 945 -24.37 11.00 -3.60
C HIS A 945 -25.28 12.24 -3.54
N ALA A 946 -25.73 12.72 -4.70
CA ALA A 946 -26.57 13.90 -4.82
C ALA A 946 -27.51 13.78 -6.01
N SER A 947 -28.66 14.45 -5.92
CA SER A 947 -29.61 14.49 -7.02
C SER A 947 -30.48 15.73 -7.00
N ALA A 948 -30.96 16.14 -8.17
CA ALA A 948 -31.99 17.14 -8.36
C ALA A 948 -32.99 16.67 -9.43
N THR A 949 -34.21 17.20 -9.42
CA THR A 949 -35.27 16.80 -10.36
C THR A 949 -35.92 17.99 -11.06
N GLN A 950 -36.26 17.79 -12.32
CA GLN A 950 -37.04 18.71 -13.15
C GLN A 950 -38.16 17.95 -13.87
N PRO A 951 -39.14 18.65 -14.47
CA PRO A 951 -40.12 18.00 -15.34
C PRO A 951 -39.44 17.11 -16.39
N GLY A 952 -39.64 15.79 -16.28
CA GLY A 952 -39.10 14.78 -17.20
C GLY A 952 -37.61 14.48 -17.08
N GLN A 953 -36.92 14.98 -16.04
CA GLN A 953 -35.49 14.71 -15.83
C GLN A 953 -35.14 14.50 -14.35
N TRP A 954 -34.32 13.48 -14.10
CA TRP A 954 -33.65 13.24 -12.83
C TRP A 954 -32.14 13.35 -13.03
N ILE A 955 -31.54 14.36 -12.41
CA ILE A 955 -30.10 14.63 -12.49
C ILE A 955 -29.44 14.05 -11.26
N VAL A 956 -28.43 13.21 -11.45
CA VAL A 956 -27.69 12.51 -10.39
C VAL A 956 -26.20 12.76 -10.50
N GLY A 957 -25.52 12.83 -9.36
CA GLY A 957 -24.07 12.99 -9.28
C GLY A 957 -23.40 11.73 -8.78
N ASP A 958 -22.38 11.26 -9.49
CA ASP A 958 -21.66 10.03 -9.14
C ASP A 958 -20.31 10.26 -8.41
N ALA A 959 -19.76 9.16 -7.90
CA ALA A 959 -18.48 9.15 -7.20
C ALA A 959 -17.26 9.49 -8.09
N ASN A 960 -17.40 9.44 -9.41
CA ASN A 960 -16.35 9.74 -10.38
C ASN A 960 -16.41 11.19 -10.90
N GLY A 961 -17.32 12.01 -10.37
CA GLY A 961 -17.44 13.42 -10.72
C GLY A 961 -18.27 13.72 -11.95
N TYR A 962 -19.11 12.77 -12.38
CA TYR A 962 -20.08 12.99 -13.45
C TYR A 962 -21.45 13.31 -12.89
N LEU A 963 -22.07 14.32 -13.48
CA LEU A 963 -23.51 14.53 -13.49
C LEU A 963 -24.11 13.69 -14.62
N HIS A 964 -25.20 12.99 -14.35
CA HIS A 964 -25.97 12.25 -15.35
C HIS A 964 -27.43 12.68 -15.26
N ALA A 965 -28.04 13.05 -16.38
CA ALA A 965 -29.49 13.21 -16.45
C ALA A 965 -30.13 11.95 -17.03
N LEU A 966 -31.19 11.52 -16.37
CA LEU A 966 -32.02 10.39 -16.74
C LEU A 966 -33.44 10.90 -17.00
N ASP A 967 -34.18 10.28 -17.91
CA ASP A 967 -35.63 10.48 -17.98
C ASP A 967 -36.37 9.72 -16.85
N ASP A 968 -37.69 9.89 -16.77
CA ASP A 968 -38.54 9.23 -15.76
C ASP A 968 -38.57 7.69 -15.88
N THR A 969 -38.02 7.12 -16.95
CA THR A 969 -37.87 5.66 -17.14
C THR A 969 -36.44 5.18 -16.87
N GLY A 970 -35.53 6.09 -16.53
CA GLY A 970 -34.14 5.81 -16.24
C GLY A 970 -33.24 5.73 -17.48
N HIS A 971 -33.67 6.22 -18.64
CA HIS A 971 -32.80 6.31 -19.81
C HIS A 971 -31.87 7.53 -19.72
N PRO A 972 -30.55 7.37 -19.93
CA PRO A 972 -29.61 8.48 -19.96
C PRO A 972 -29.90 9.48 -21.07
N LEU A 973 -30.01 10.76 -20.71
CA LEU A 973 -30.21 11.90 -21.61
C LEU A 973 -28.88 12.59 -21.92
N TRP A 974 -28.08 12.85 -20.89
CA TRP A 974 -26.77 13.49 -21.02
C TRP A 974 -25.90 13.27 -19.78
N HIS A 975 -24.60 13.53 -19.92
CA HIS A 975 -23.65 13.56 -18.81
C HIS A 975 -22.69 14.75 -18.87
N HIS A 976 -22.14 15.16 -17.71
CA HIS A 976 -21.22 16.29 -17.59
C HIS A 976 -20.22 16.06 -16.45
N HIS A 977 -18.91 16.10 -16.71
CA HIS A 977 -17.86 15.90 -15.72
C HIS A 977 -17.43 17.23 -15.08
N ILE A 978 -17.57 17.33 -13.76
CA ILE A 978 -17.13 18.50 -12.99
C ILE A 978 -15.85 18.25 -12.17
N GLY A 979 -15.46 16.97 -12.01
CA GLY A 979 -14.28 16.52 -11.27
C GLY A 979 -14.55 16.19 -9.79
N SER A 980 -13.94 15.09 -9.31
CA SER A 980 -14.12 14.51 -7.96
C SER A 980 -15.57 14.12 -7.63
N THR A 981 -15.78 13.29 -6.62
CA THR A 981 -17.12 12.79 -6.22
C THR A 981 -18.12 13.92 -6.04
N VAL A 982 -19.24 13.88 -6.77
CA VAL A 982 -20.29 14.91 -6.68
C VAL A 982 -21.00 14.78 -5.32
N SER A 983 -21.15 15.89 -4.60
CA SER A 983 -21.64 15.92 -3.22
C SER A 983 -22.92 16.73 -3.01
N ALA A 984 -23.28 17.62 -3.94
CA ALA A 984 -24.55 18.34 -3.92
C ALA A 984 -24.95 18.80 -5.32
N ILE A 985 -26.25 18.90 -5.57
CA ILE A 985 -26.82 19.44 -6.82
C ILE A 985 -28.03 20.31 -6.45
N ASP A 986 -28.14 21.51 -7.03
CA ASP A 986 -29.36 22.30 -7.05
C ASP A 986 -29.58 22.83 -8.48
N ILE A 987 -30.84 23.07 -8.84
CA ILE A 987 -31.22 23.53 -10.17
C ILE A 987 -32.24 24.66 -10.06
N THR A 988 -32.18 25.65 -10.94
CA THR A 988 -33.19 26.71 -11.00
C THR A 988 -34.53 26.17 -11.49
N PRO A 989 -35.68 26.75 -11.09
CA PRO A 989 -37.00 26.26 -11.49
C PRO A 989 -37.23 26.19 -13.00
N ASP A 990 -36.58 27.05 -13.76
CA ASP A 990 -36.61 27.09 -15.23
C ASP A 990 -35.68 26.06 -15.91
N GLY A 991 -34.77 25.43 -15.15
CA GLY A 991 -33.77 24.50 -15.69
C GLY A 991 -32.62 25.14 -16.44
N HIS A 992 -32.55 26.47 -16.48
CA HIS A 992 -31.49 27.15 -17.21
C HIS A 992 -30.15 27.17 -16.46
N THR A 993 -30.12 26.85 -15.16
CA THR A 993 -28.90 26.86 -14.35
C THR A 993 -28.84 25.68 -13.39
N VAL A 994 -27.76 24.90 -13.48
CA VAL A 994 -27.43 23.82 -12.54
C VAL A 994 -26.24 24.25 -11.70
N TRP A 995 -26.36 24.10 -10.39
CA TRP A 995 -25.26 24.20 -9.45
C TRP A 995 -24.88 22.80 -8.99
N ALA A 996 -23.61 22.46 -9.08
CA ALA A 996 -23.12 21.17 -8.63
C ALA A 996 -21.83 21.34 -7.83
N ALA A 997 -21.69 20.55 -6.77
CA ALA A 997 -20.54 20.57 -5.89
C ALA A 997 -19.86 19.21 -5.81
N SER A 998 -18.58 19.18 -5.43
CA SER A 998 -17.84 17.95 -5.24
C SER A 998 -17.03 17.90 -3.93
N CYS A 999 -16.64 16.69 -3.55
CA CYS A 999 -15.71 16.43 -2.44
C CYS A 999 -14.30 16.98 -2.71
N GLY A 1000 -13.97 17.31 -3.96
CA GLY A 1000 -12.67 17.89 -4.35
C GLY A 1000 -12.59 19.41 -4.17
N GLY A 1001 -13.58 20.02 -3.51
CA GLY A 1001 -13.61 21.47 -3.30
C GLY A 1001 -14.17 22.27 -4.46
N TYR A 1002 -14.92 21.67 -5.38
CA TYR A 1002 -15.49 22.40 -6.53
C TYR A 1002 -16.95 22.75 -6.30
N LEU A 1003 -17.33 23.98 -6.62
CA LEU A 1003 -18.73 24.41 -6.77
C LEU A 1003 -18.88 25.10 -8.13
N VAL A 1004 -19.60 24.46 -9.03
CA VAL A 1004 -19.69 24.82 -10.44
C VAL A 1004 -21.08 25.34 -10.78
N GLN A 1005 -21.14 26.43 -11.53
CA GLN A 1005 -22.36 26.90 -12.19
C GLN A 1005 -22.35 26.47 -13.65
N LEU A 1006 -23.36 25.70 -14.04
CA LEU A 1006 -23.59 25.27 -15.41
C LEU A 1006 -24.82 26.00 -15.96
N ARG A 1007 -24.73 26.59 -17.15
CA ARG A 1007 -25.85 27.31 -17.80
C ARG A 1007 -26.23 26.65 -19.11
N LEU A 1008 -27.53 26.54 -19.36
CA LEU A 1008 -28.06 25.95 -20.58
C LEU A 1008 -27.75 26.88 -21.77
N GLU A 1009 -27.15 26.35 -22.83
CA GLU A 1009 -26.73 27.12 -24.01
C GLU A 1009 -27.33 26.49 -25.29
N GLU A 1010 -27.96 27.30 -26.14
CA GLU A 1010 -28.59 26.82 -27.39
C GLU A 1010 -27.56 26.55 -28.51
N THR A 1011 -26.34 27.10 -28.38
CA THR A 1011 -25.35 27.17 -29.47
C THR A 1011 -24.44 25.95 -29.58
N GLY A 1012 -24.57 24.96 -28.68
CA GLY A 1012 -23.86 23.68 -28.75
C GLY A 1012 -23.24 23.25 -27.43
N MET A 1013 -22.52 22.13 -27.44
CA MET A 1013 -21.81 21.61 -26.26
C MET A 1013 -20.55 22.43 -25.97
N ASP A 1014 -20.21 22.56 -24.68
CA ASP A 1014 -18.95 23.15 -24.26
C ASP A 1014 -17.74 22.41 -24.87
N PRO A 1015 -16.84 23.09 -25.60
CA PRO A 1015 -15.65 22.47 -26.18
C PRO A 1015 -14.64 21.96 -25.14
N TYR A 1016 -14.69 22.44 -23.90
CA TYR A 1016 -13.71 22.15 -22.85
C TYR A 1016 -14.24 21.25 -21.71
N SER A 1017 -15.54 20.95 -21.71
CA SER A 1017 -16.15 20.06 -20.71
C SER A 1017 -16.23 18.62 -21.20
N ILE A 1018 -15.85 17.65 -20.36
CA ILE A 1018 -15.99 16.23 -20.68
C ILE A 1018 -17.45 15.83 -20.47
N GLY A 1019 -18.21 15.60 -21.54
CA GLY A 1019 -19.63 15.29 -21.44
C GLY A 1019 -20.41 15.44 -22.74
N THR A 1020 -21.71 15.18 -22.66
CA THR A 1020 -22.70 15.34 -23.76
C THR A 1020 -23.80 16.35 -23.43
N SER A 1021 -23.71 16.99 -22.26
CA SER A 1021 -24.75 17.90 -21.77
C SER A 1021 -24.90 19.17 -22.61
N PRO A 1022 -26.11 19.76 -22.65
CA PRO A 1022 -26.36 21.06 -23.26
C PRO A 1022 -25.93 22.25 -22.39
N TYR A 1023 -25.19 22.00 -21.31
CA TYR A 1023 -24.74 23.04 -20.39
C TYR A 1023 -23.28 23.41 -20.61
N VAL A 1024 -22.96 24.69 -20.41
CA VAL A 1024 -21.61 25.24 -20.41
C VAL A 1024 -21.25 25.71 -18.99
N GLU A 1025 -19.99 25.55 -18.60
CA GLU A 1025 -19.50 26.05 -17.32
C GLU A 1025 -19.39 27.58 -17.37
N ALA A 1026 -20.16 28.27 -16.53
CA ALA A 1026 -20.21 29.73 -16.45
C ALA A 1026 -19.24 30.30 -15.40
N GLN A 1027 -19.02 29.58 -14.30
CA GLN A 1027 -18.04 29.93 -13.27
C GLN A 1027 -17.83 28.73 -12.34
N ARG A 1028 -16.70 28.73 -11.63
CA ARG A 1028 -16.36 27.74 -10.61
C ARG A 1028 -15.71 28.37 -9.40
N TRP A 1029 -16.18 27.99 -8.23
CA TRP A 1029 -15.49 28.24 -6.97
C TRP A 1029 -14.68 27.00 -6.56
N ILE A 1030 -13.45 27.23 -6.07
CA ILE A 1030 -12.54 26.18 -5.60
C ILE A 1030 -12.15 26.46 -4.15
N PHE A 1031 -12.39 25.49 -3.27
CA PHE A 1031 -12.06 25.53 -1.86
C PHE A 1031 -11.03 24.44 -1.55
N TRP A 1032 -9.76 24.84 -1.46
CA TRP A 1032 -8.66 23.96 -1.10
C TRP A 1032 -8.02 24.39 0.22
N SER A 1033 -7.68 23.42 1.06
CA SER A 1033 -7.18 23.64 2.41
C SER A 1033 -5.78 24.27 2.47
N ASP A 1034 -4.99 24.15 1.41
CA ASP A 1034 -3.67 24.77 1.27
C ASP A 1034 -3.69 26.12 0.54
N GLU A 1035 -4.87 26.64 0.19
CA GLU A 1035 -5.05 27.99 -0.35
C GLU A 1035 -5.45 28.98 0.75
N ALA A 1036 -4.85 30.19 0.72
CA ALA A 1036 -5.14 31.23 1.71
C ALA A 1036 -6.55 31.82 1.56
N MET A 1037 -7.12 31.76 0.36
CA MET A 1037 -8.48 32.18 0.04
C MET A 1037 -9.03 31.28 -1.07
N PRO A 1038 -10.36 31.09 -1.16
CA PRO A 1038 -10.95 30.32 -2.24
C PRO A 1038 -10.69 30.97 -3.59
N LEU A 1039 -10.51 30.13 -4.59
CA LEU A 1039 -10.27 30.55 -5.97
C LEU A 1039 -11.60 30.69 -6.69
N HIS A 1040 -11.71 31.75 -7.49
CA HIS A 1040 -12.82 31.99 -8.39
C HIS A 1040 -12.31 31.86 -9.82
N TRP A 1041 -12.88 30.91 -10.54
CA TRP A 1041 -12.43 30.47 -11.86
C TRP A 1041 -13.47 30.77 -12.93
#